data_AF-A0A9P6PAV6-F1
#
_entry.id   AF-A0A9P6PAV6-F1
#
_cell.length_a   1.000
_cell.length_b   1.000
_cell.length_c   1.000
_cell.angle_alpha   90.00
_cell.angle_beta   90.00
_cell.angle_gamma   90.00
#
_symmetry.space_group_name_H-M   'P 1'
#
loop_
_entity.id
_entity.type
_entity.pdbx_description
1 polymer ?
#
loop_
_entity_poly.entity_id
_entity_poly.type
_entity_poly.pdbx_seq_one_letter_code
_entity_poly.pdbx_strand_id
1 'polypeptide(L)'
;MGVMTEMIQVRLNTARVLTAEGGPYSLAAQFRDMMCFMDDGVLYVSASHGTNHHVLGFMERLTRNKVRFKIQKVPLTEIKRLYETAPVAPAVAGATKAAAAQPDEESTHRQIEVVRLIREAVDLGASDVHFIVDYQLCKIRFRVHGELGTRHELTTQHGNDLCATIYQSMCDVADPIYNPGKSQDARLKRSFLKQCGLFGARVATRPTDSGTLMVLRLLYDRRSEKPSLDMLGYLPEQTALVRRMGQRTTGINIFSGPTGSGKSTTLECVLTDLLKTFEEKIHLLTIEDPPEYTIPGANQTPILCDKDDDDAISREWTRSISNSMRLDPDVMMVGEMRDLSSAAAAFRAAMTGHGVWTTLHANDVVSILERLRDIGVEMSLLTDPALMTGLINQSLVRKICLDCKPKYFRDYRDALPQDLAERIERTCIADQVRLKGDGCPKCKGTGIAGRTVVAEVIMPTKAFMRVFKSQGKAEAKEYWVRQMNGITKNQHLIRRINEGLVDPTLGERDNDMPLDGLMEKLDDVVIRMQFGASVRIEFYEALSLLLENRVLLNDALKEMYKIASEEGKKPKDPRAIVIHDCMMGVGEGRPLSKVLAKWTNYQETSLIAAGEKSGNLKKAFDDTIRVITAKRQILGAVLTATVYPVVLFSLACVLLNMVANQLVPKLAKTTNPATWEGAAAVLYRMAQFVTGYGKPTLAAIIIMVIVVFTTFPYFRGSPRVYFDRLPPWSIYRMLHGSTFLLNVAVMLSSGIKLQDALMLLSAHANPWLKERIDAALYGTGIGGNLGVALHRAGYDFPDRKAVQYLMILANLDGFEEAISRFGDRWLQESIKRIQAISKAMLACGVLVIGALMLVVITGASGIQDAIQAGIRHRKSLESQFNLNMLCKSNQEDIMTVTANRSASVQLNAKGKKWQKGFTALELIVVLIVGLGIIALAASRMDMLFGNSNVNEETANLSTLLSNTRNLKTISGYGTAATNLVPQLINTNGLPKNMTVTGGVPYNVWGGAVTVTSNVLTYSIGYASVPQDACIKLATKGNKGGSFASVKVNAATAVTGEYTTAQAMTDCSSATTNTISWTSNT
;
A
#
# COMPACT_ATOMS: atom_id res chain seq x y z
N MET A 1 79.29 -53.58 -54.47
CA MET A 1 78.01 -53.03 -53.96
C MET A 1 77.58 -53.65 -52.60
N GLY A 2 78.50 -54.28 -51.86
CA GLY A 2 78.20 -55.04 -50.65
C GLY A 2 79.00 -54.63 -49.40
N VAL A 3 79.48 -53.39 -49.31
CA VAL A 3 80.21 -52.88 -48.12
C VAL A 3 79.57 -51.62 -47.53
N MET A 4 78.60 -51.01 -48.22
CA MET A 4 77.98 -49.74 -47.78
C MET A 4 76.69 -49.93 -46.97
N THR A 5 76.10 -51.12 -46.99
CA THR A 5 74.84 -51.42 -46.27
C THR A 5 75.09 -51.91 -44.84
N GLU A 6 76.22 -52.55 -44.55
CA GLU A 6 76.57 -52.94 -43.17
C GLU A 6 77.04 -51.74 -42.31
N MET A 7 77.64 -50.70 -42.90
CA MET A 7 78.06 -49.52 -42.13
C MET A 7 76.90 -48.64 -41.64
N ILE A 8 75.74 -48.69 -42.29
CA ILE A 8 74.54 -47.93 -41.88
C ILE A 8 73.77 -48.68 -40.78
N GLN A 9 73.74 -50.01 -40.84
CA GLN A 9 73.05 -50.82 -39.83
C GLN A 9 73.85 -50.95 -38.52
N VAL A 10 75.19 -50.86 -38.60
CA VAL A 10 76.06 -50.85 -37.40
C VAL A 10 76.06 -49.48 -36.69
N ARG A 11 75.80 -48.36 -37.38
CA ARG A 11 75.70 -47.03 -36.73
C ARG A 11 74.39 -46.80 -35.96
N LEU A 12 73.28 -47.39 -36.41
CA LEU A 12 71.98 -47.24 -35.74
C LEU A 12 71.91 -47.94 -34.38
N ASN A 13 72.80 -48.90 -34.11
CA ASN A 13 72.86 -49.59 -32.81
C ASN A 13 73.69 -48.86 -31.74
N THR A 14 74.34 -47.74 -32.08
CA THR A 14 75.16 -46.99 -31.12
C THR A 14 74.63 -45.59 -30.83
N ALA A 15 73.86 -45.00 -31.76
CA ALA A 15 73.34 -43.65 -31.59
C ALA A 15 72.17 -43.64 -30.62
N ARG A 16 72.23 -42.75 -29.63
CA ARG A 16 71.26 -42.66 -28.55
C ARG A 16 70.28 -41.53 -28.76
N VAL A 17 69.02 -41.76 -28.39
CA VAL A 17 67.99 -40.72 -28.47
C VAL A 17 68.19 -39.71 -27.35
N LEU A 18 68.45 -38.45 -27.73
CA LEU A 18 68.63 -37.35 -26.78
C LEU A 18 67.31 -36.69 -26.36
N THR A 19 66.26 -36.90 -27.14
CA THR A 19 64.93 -36.26 -27.02
C THR A 19 63.89 -37.12 -26.32
N ALA A 20 64.25 -38.34 -25.94
CA ALA A 20 63.43 -39.25 -25.16
C ALA A 20 63.23 -38.74 -23.72
N GLU A 21 62.28 -39.33 -23.00
CA GLU A 21 62.03 -38.98 -21.59
C GLU A 21 63.28 -39.24 -20.76
N GLY A 22 63.70 -38.25 -19.95
CA GLY A 22 64.94 -38.33 -19.17
C GLY A 22 66.23 -38.11 -19.98
N GLY A 23 66.15 -37.89 -21.30
CA GLY A 23 67.29 -37.52 -22.14
C GLY A 23 67.67 -36.03 -22.00
N PRO A 24 68.91 -35.63 -22.38
CA PRO A 24 69.42 -34.27 -22.18
C PRO A 24 68.69 -33.16 -22.96
N TYR A 25 67.90 -33.53 -23.99
CA TYR A 25 67.04 -32.61 -24.73
C TYR A 25 65.58 -33.12 -24.77
N SER A 26 65.10 -33.71 -23.67
CA SER A 26 63.77 -34.34 -23.58
C SER A 26 62.64 -33.49 -24.16
N LEU A 27 61.78 -34.11 -24.94
CA LEU A 27 60.57 -33.51 -25.51
C LEU A 27 59.31 -34.12 -24.90
N ALA A 28 58.25 -33.31 -24.76
CA ALA A 28 56.93 -33.79 -24.37
C ALA A 28 56.38 -34.78 -25.42
N ALA A 29 55.54 -35.72 -25.00
CA ALA A 29 55.08 -36.84 -25.82
C ALA A 29 54.54 -36.42 -27.21
N GLN A 30 53.73 -35.36 -27.27
CA GLN A 30 53.15 -34.82 -28.50
C GLN A 30 54.18 -34.28 -29.51
N PHE A 31 55.38 -33.89 -29.07
CA PHE A 31 56.46 -33.40 -29.94
C PHE A 31 57.38 -34.52 -30.41
N ARG A 32 57.40 -35.66 -29.71
CA ARG A 32 58.16 -36.86 -30.09
C ARG A 32 57.60 -37.52 -31.35
N ASP A 33 56.35 -37.25 -31.71
CA ASP A 33 55.78 -37.68 -32.99
C ASP A 33 56.35 -36.90 -34.19
N MET A 34 56.86 -35.68 -33.99
CA MET A 34 57.27 -34.78 -35.08
C MET A 34 58.78 -34.70 -35.30
N MET A 35 59.58 -34.97 -34.27
CA MET A 35 61.04 -34.90 -34.36
C MET A 35 61.76 -35.81 -33.34
N CYS A 36 62.96 -36.25 -33.71
CA CYS A 36 63.87 -37.04 -32.88
C CYS A 36 65.31 -36.52 -33.08
N PHE A 37 65.95 -36.10 -32.00
CA PHE A 37 67.37 -35.72 -32.00
C PHE A 37 68.23 -36.81 -31.40
N MET A 38 69.28 -37.21 -32.11
CA MET A 38 70.21 -38.26 -31.72
C MET A 38 71.60 -37.70 -31.37
N ASP A 39 72.39 -38.46 -30.61
CA ASP A 39 73.72 -38.06 -30.15
C ASP A 39 74.81 -38.03 -31.25
N ASP A 40 74.50 -38.57 -32.43
CA ASP A 40 75.29 -38.43 -33.66
C ASP A 40 75.15 -37.04 -34.32
N GLY A 41 74.32 -36.17 -33.76
CA GLY A 41 74.09 -34.81 -34.25
C GLY A 41 73.06 -34.73 -35.37
N VAL A 42 72.27 -35.77 -35.63
CA VAL A 42 71.18 -35.72 -36.62
C VAL A 42 69.85 -35.41 -35.94
N LEU A 43 69.18 -34.35 -36.41
CA LEU A 43 67.80 -34.01 -36.07
C LEU A 43 66.87 -34.55 -37.15
N TYR A 44 66.22 -35.67 -36.85
CA TYR A 44 65.18 -36.25 -37.68
C TYR A 44 63.90 -35.45 -37.49
N VAL A 45 63.37 -34.91 -38.58
CA VAL A 45 62.14 -34.10 -38.58
C VAL A 45 61.15 -34.72 -39.54
N SER A 46 59.89 -34.78 -39.14
CA SER A 46 58.83 -35.28 -40.01
C SER A 46 58.73 -34.41 -41.27
N ALA A 47 58.70 -35.04 -42.44
CA ALA A 47 58.67 -34.33 -43.72
C ALA A 47 57.53 -33.29 -43.82
N SER A 48 56.39 -33.55 -43.16
CA SER A 48 55.22 -32.68 -43.08
C SER A 48 55.28 -31.60 -41.99
N HIS A 49 56.27 -31.63 -41.09
CA HIS A 49 56.36 -30.73 -39.92
C HIS A 49 57.62 -29.86 -39.91
N GLY A 50 58.38 -29.82 -41.00
CA GLY A 50 59.62 -29.03 -41.09
C GLY A 50 59.46 -27.52 -40.88
N THR A 51 58.26 -26.97 -41.10
CA THR A 51 57.92 -25.56 -40.86
C THR A 51 57.09 -25.33 -39.60
N ASN A 52 56.84 -26.38 -38.79
CA ASN A 52 56.08 -26.25 -37.56
C ASN A 52 56.87 -25.40 -36.56
N HIS A 53 56.19 -24.42 -35.93
CA HIS A 53 56.82 -23.50 -34.97
C HIS A 53 57.53 -24.19 -33.79
N HIS A 54 57.13 -25.40 -33.39
CA HIS A 54 57.79 -26.15 -32.32
C HIS A 54 59.09 -26.80 -32.78
N VAL A 55 59.13 -27.28 -34.02
CA VAL A 55 60.36 -27.80 -34.65
C VAL A 55 61.35 -26.67 -34.86
N LEU A 56 60.88 -25.54 -35.39
CA LEU A 56 61.70 -24.34 -35.57
C LEU A 56 62.21 -23.79 -34.24
N GLY A 57 61.35 -23.74 -33.20
CA GLY A 57 61.75 -23.32 -31.85
C GLY A 57 62.77 -24.25 -31.21
N PHE A 58 62.66 -25.57 -31.45
CA PHE A 58 63.66 -26.54 -30.99
C PHE A 58 65.00 -26.40 -31.73
N MET A 59 64.98 -26.17 -33.05
CA MET A 59 66.17 -25.89 -33.85
C MET A 59 66.87 -24.60 -33.40
N GLU A 60 66.11 -23.55 -33.12
CA GLU A 60 66.64 -22.31 -32.59
C GLU A 60 67.27 -22.54 -31.21
N ARG A 61 66.65 -23.36 -30.36
CA ARG A 61 67.21 -23.75 -29.06
C ARG A 61 68.54 -24.50 -29.19
N LEU A 62 68.65 -25.46 -30.12
CA LEU A 62 69.92 -26.15 -30.39
C LEU A 62 71.00 -25.18 -30.88
N THR A 63 70.62 -24.21 -31.73
CA THR A 63 71.52 -23.18 -32.25
C THR A 63 72.01 -22.24 -31.15
N ARG A 64 71.11 -21.76 -30.28
CA ARG A 64 71.45 -20.94 -29.09
C ARG A 64 72.38 -21.67 -28.14
N ASN A 65 72.19 -22.98 -27.97
CA ASN A 65 73.03 -23.83 -27.14
C ASN A 65 74.33 -24.28 -27.83
N LYS A 66 74.66 -23.73 -29.01
CA LYS A 66 75.87 -24.03 -29.80
C LYS A 66 76.02 -25.52 -30.16
N VAL A 67 74.90 -26.25 -30.22
CA VAL A 67 74.86 -27.66 -30.63
C VAL A 67 74.85 -27.71 -32.16
N ARG A 68 75.85 -28.37 -32.76
CA ARG A 68 75.85 -28.61 -34.21
C ARG A 68 74.89 -29.75 -34.52
N PHE A 69 73.97 -29.51 -35.45
CA PHE A 69 73.05 -30.54 -35.92
C PHE A 69 72.89 -30.52 -37.44
N LYS A 70 72.57 -31.68 -38.02
CA LYS A 70 72.10 -31.81 -39.42
C LYS A 70 70.64 -32.21 -39.42
N ILE A 71 69.84 -31.57 -40.28
CA ILE A 71 68.41 -31.89 -40.40
C ILE A 71 68.25 -33.01 -41.43
N GLN A 72 67.54 -34.06 -41.04
CA GLN A 72 67.13 -35.12 -41.96
C GLN A 72 65.60 -35.24 -41.94
N LYS A 73 64.96 -35.02 -43.10
CA LYS A 73 63.51 -35.17 -43.22
C LYS A 73 63.17 -36.65 -43.42
N VAL A 74 62.30 -37.20 -42.58
CA VAL A 74 61.87 -38.61 -42.62
C VAL A 74 60.36 -38.75 -42.46
N PRO A 75 59.75 -39.88 -42.87
CA PRO A 75 58.35 -40.19 -42.56
C PRO A 75 58.11 -40.34 -41.05
N LEU A 76 56.88 -40.06 -40.58
CA LEU A 76 56.50 -40.20 -39.16
C LEU A 76 56.76 -41.61 -38.59
N THR A 77 56.61 -42.64 -39.43
CA THR A 77 56.87 -44.04 -39.06
C THR A 77 58.33 -44.27 -38.66
N GLU A 78 59.27 -43.58 -39.30
CA GLU A 78 60.70 -43.70 -38.99
C GLU A 78 61.03 -43.00 -37.66
N ILE A 79 60.37 -41.88 -37.34
CA ILE A 79 60.54 -41.19 -36.06
C ILE A 79 60.08 -42.07 -34.90
N LYS A 80 58.92 -42.72 -35.04
CA LYS A 80 58.41 -43.67 -34.05
C LYS A 80 59.35 -44.85 -33.87
N ARG A 81 59.81 -45.43 -34.98
CA ARG A 81 60.81 -46.50 -34.96
C ARG A 81 62.08 -46.10 -34.21
N LEU A 82 62.59 -44.89 -34.42
CA LEU A 82 63.79 -44.40 -33.71
C LEU A 82 63.58 -44.33 -32.19
N TYR A 83 62.41 -43.87 -31.72
CA TYR A 83 62.10 -43.88 -30.28
C TYR A 83 61.90 -45.29 -29.70
N GLU A 84 61.44 -46.25 -30.51
CA GLU A 84 61.19 -47.63 -30.09
C GLU A 84 62.46 -48.51 -30.11
N THR A 85 63.37 -48.28 -31.06
CA THR A 85 64.53 -49.16 -31.28
C THR A 85 65.86 -48.64 -30.74
N ALA A 86 66.03 -47.33 -30.60
CA ALA A 86 67.32 -46.76 -30.21
C ALA A 86 67.43 -46.55 -28.69
N PRO A 87 68.60 -46.85 -28.07
CA PRO A 87 68.81 -46.66 -26.64
C PRO A 87 68.74 -45.18 -26.23
N VAL A 88 68.21 -44.90 -25.03
CA VAL A 88 68.09 -43.52 -24.51
C VAL A 88 69.43 -43.04 -23.93
N ALA A 89 69.82 -41.80 -24.22
CA ALA A 89 71.03 -41.23 -23.65
C ALA A 89 70.85 -40.89 -22.17
N PRO A 90 71.74 -41.36 -21.27
CA PRO A 90 71.67 -41.01 -19.85
C PRO A 90 71.92 -39.52 -19.66
N ALA A 91 71.16 -38.88 -18.75
CA ALA A 91 71.34 -37.48 -18.41
C ALA A 91 72.76 -37.21 -17.87
N VAL A 92 73.50 -36.32 -18.51
CA VAL A 92 74.84 -35.92 -18.06
C VAL A 92 74.71 -34.98 -16.86
N ALA A 93 75.22 -35.41 -15.71
CA ALA A 93 75.38 -34.56 -14.53
C ALA A 93 76.45 -33.48 -14.83
N GLY A 94 76.02 -32.23 -15.05
CA GLY A 94 76.93 -31.10 -15.14
C GLY A 94 76.87 -30.22 -16.40
N ALA A 95 75.81 -30.29 -17.22
CA ALA A 95 75.54 -29.25 -18.21
C ALA A 95 74.50 -28.26 -17.65
N THR A 96 74.89 -26.99 -17.60
CA THR A 96 74.15 -25.85 -17.06
C THR A 96 72.69 -25.81 -17.51
N LYS A 97 71.78 -25.78 -16.53
CA LYS A 97 70.37 -25.39 -16.69
C LYS A 97 70.31 -23.97 -17.25
N ALA A 98 70.31 -23.83 -18.57
CA ALA A 98 69.93 -22.61 -19.26
C ALA A 98 68.49 -22.77 -19.78
N ALA A 99 67.56 -22.26 -18.97
CA ALA A 99 66.21 -21.79 -19.32
C ALA A 99 65.47 -22.55 -20.45
N ALA A 100 65.01 -23.76 -20.13
CA ALA A 100 63.64 -24.12 -20.45
C ALA A 100 62.85 -23.95 -19.15
N ALA A 101 61.91 -23.01 -19.11
CA ALA A 101 60.98 -22.90 -17.99
C ALA A 101 60.29 -24.26 -17.81
N GLN A 102 60.61 -24.93 -16.71
CA GLN A 102 59.92 -26.14 -16.26
C GLN A 102 58.49 -25.71 -15.87
N PRO A 103 57.43 -26.22 -16.51
CA PRO A 103 56.06 -25.86 -16.15
C PRO A 103 55.63 -26.39 -14.77
N ASP A 104 56.38 -27.31 -14.15
CA ASP A 104 55.88 -28.09 -13.00
C ASP A 104 56.36 -27.60 -11.62
N GLU A 105 57.57 -27.04 -11.46
CA GLU A 105 58.01 -26.50 -10.15
C GLU A 105 57.36 -25.14 -9.86
N GLU A 106 57.36 -24.22 -10.84
CA GLU A 106 56.87 -22.86 -10.65
C GLU A 106 55.33 -22.78 -10.57
N SER A 107 54.62 -23.62 -11.35
CA SER A 107 53.16 -23.73 -11.23
C SER A 107 52.74 -24.36 -9.90
N THR A 108 53.50 -25.33 -9.37
CA THR A 108 53.26 -25.91 -8.04
C THR A 108 53.46 -24.86 -6.95
N HIS A 109 54.50 -24.01 -7.02
CA HIS A 109 54.70 -22.92 -6.07
C HIS A 109 53.55 -21.89 -6.08
N ARG A 110 53.08 -21.48 -7.26
CA ARG A 110 51.94 -20.56 -7.40
C ARG A 110 50.63 -21.19 -6.94
N GLN A 111 50.41 -22.48 -7.21
CA GLN A 111 49.25 -23.22 -6.69
C GLN A 111 49.23 -23.23 -5.16
N ILE A 112 50.38 -23.44 -4.52
CA ILE A 112 50.52 -23.38 -3.05
C ILE A 112 50.22 -21.96 -2.54
N GLU A 113 50.69 -20.93 -3.24
CA GLU A 113 50.41 -19.53 -2.88
C GLU A 113 48.90 -19.22 -2.96
N VAL A 114 48.24 -19.61 -4.05
CA VAL A 114 46.78 -19.47 -4.21
C VAL A 114 46.04 -20.20 -3.09
N VAL A 115 46.42 -21.44 -2.78
CA VAL A 115 45.84 -22.21 -1.67
C VAL A 115 46.03 -21.49 -0.34
N ARG A 116 47.20 -20.89 -0.09
CA ARG A 116 47.47 -20.12 1.13
C ARG A 116 46.59 -18.87 1.21
N LEU A 117 46.43 -18.13 0.12
CA LEU A 117 45.51 -16.98 0.04
C LEU A 117 44.06 -17.38 0.30
N ILE A 118 43.63 -18.51 -0.28
CA ILE A 118 42.29 -19.06 -0.05
C ILE A 118 42.13 -19.47 1.42
N ARG A 119 43.13 -20.12 2.02
CA ARG A 119 43.10 -20.49 3.45
C ARG A 119 43.01 -19.27 4.34
N GLU A 120 43.78 -18.23 4.08
CA GLU A 120 43.69 -16.95 4.81
C GLU A 120 42.28 -16.33 4.68
N ALA A 121 41.71 -16.35 3.47
CA ALA A 121 40.35 -15.87 3.24
C ALA A 121 39.31 -16.70 4.01
N VAL A 122 39.46 -18.02 4.07
CA VAL A 122 38.62 -18.94 4.85
C VAL A 122 38.74 -18.66 6.35
N ASP A 123 39.96 -18.52 6.87
CA ASP A 123 40.20 -18.25 8.29
C ASP A 123 39.55 -16.93 8.71
N LEU A 124 39.49 -15.95 7.80
CA LEU A 124 38.82 -14.67 7.98
C LEU A 124 37.30 -14.73 7.75
N GLY A 125 36.75 -15.85 7.27
CA GLY A 125 35.32 -15.99 6.97
C GLY A 125 34.86 -15.20 5.74
N ALA A 126 35.74 -15.05 4.74
CA ALA A 126 35.44 -14.31 3.52
C ALA A 126 34.47 -15.09 2.61
N SER A 127 33.53 -14.39 1.97
CA SER A 127 32.64 -14.98 0.96
C SER A 127 33.27 -14.99 -0.44
N ASP A 128 34.05 -13.95 -0.75
CA ASP A 128 34.63 -13.75 -2.07
C ASP A 128 36.07 -13.23 -1.93
N VAL A 129 36.94 -13.68 -2.82
CA VAL A 129 38.31 -13.19 -3.01
C VAL A 129 38.39 -12.51 -4.37
N HIS A 130 38.71 -11.22 -4.36
CA HIS A 130 38.78 -10.38 -5.55
C HIS A 130 40.24 -10.10 -5.90
N PHE A 131 40.65 -10.49 -7.11
CA PHE A 131 41.89 -10.11 -7.74
C PHE A 131 41.60 -8.97 -8.72
N ILE A 132 42.04 -7.76 -8.39
CA ILE A 132 41.91 -6.58 -9.24
C ILE A 132 43.28 -6.32 -9.83
N VAL A 133 43.50 -6.74 -11.07
CA VAL A 133 44.78 -6.60 -11.77
C VAL A 133 44.71 -5.36 -12.66
N ASP A 134 45.27 -4.26 -12.19
CA ASP A 134 45.40 -3.00 -12.94
C ASP A 134 46.75 -2.97 -13.70
N TYR A 135 46.92 -2.07 -14.66
CA TYR A 135 48.18 -1.82 -15.37
C TYR A 135 49.33 -1.45 -14.42
N GLN A 136 49.03 -0.84 -13.26
CA GLN A 136 50.04 -0.38 -12.30
C GLN A 136 50.33 -1.40 -11.19
N LEU A 137 49.29 -2.01 -10.60
CA LEU A 137 49.45 -2.98 -9.51
C LEU A 137 48.24 -3.92 -9.39
N CYS A 138 48.42 -5.07 -8.73
CA CYS A 138 47.34 -5.99 -8.40
C CYS A 138 46.90 -5.83 -6.93
N LYS A 139 45.61 -5.59 -6.69
CA LYS A 139 45.02 -5.57 -5.34
C LYS A 139 44.21 -6.83 -5.11
N ILE A 140 44.56 -7.57 -4.05
CA ILE A 140 43.75 -8.71 -3.57
C ILE A 140 42.89 -8.21 -2.42
N ARG A 141 41.56 -8.29 -2.61
CA ARG A 141 40.58 -7.89 -1.61
C ARG A 141 39.72 -9.06 -1.18
N PHE A 142 39.45 -9.19 0.11
CA PHE A 142 38.52 -10.18 0.64
C PHE A 142 37.19 -9.50 1.00
N ARG A 143 36.07 -10.14 0.65
CA ARG A 143 34.76 -9.73 1.14
C ARG A 143 34.43 -10.50 2.42
N VAL A 144 34.51 -9.82 3.56
CA VAL A 144 34.19 -10.41 4.87
C VAL A 144 32.93 -9.75 5.43
N HIS A 145 31.93 -10.55 5.77
CA HIS A 145 30.61 -10.06 6.25
C HIS A 145 29.95 -8.99 5.35
N GLY A 146 30.21 -9.05 4.04
CA GLY A 146 29.65 -8.11 3.04
C GLY A 146 30.55 -6.92 2.70
N GLU A 147 31.61 -6.66 3.47
CA GLU A 147 32.52 -5.53 3.25
C GLU A 147 33.82 -5.97 2.55
N LEU A 148 34.23 -5.21 1.53
CA LEU A 148 35.46 -5.43 0.77
C LEU A 148 36.63 -4.72 1.46
N GLY A 149 37.66 -5.48 1.83
CA GLY A 149 38.90 -4.93 2.38
C GLY A 149 40.11 -5.38 1.57
N THR A 150 41.03 -4.46 1.27
CA THR A 150 42.35 -4.81 0.71
C THR A 150 43.16 -5.61 1.74
N ARG A 151 43.83 -6.66 1.26
CA ARG A 151 44.65 -7.55 2.08
C ARG A 151 46.07 -7.64 1.57
N HIS A 152 46.22 -7.80 0.25
CA HIS A 152 47.53 -7.85 -0.40
C HIS A 152 47.59 -6.88 -1.57
N GLU A 153 48.78 -6.33 -1.78
CA GLU A 153 49.13 -5.56 -2.97
C GLU A 153 50.35 -6.24 -3.61
N LEU A 154 50.21 -6.63 -4.88
CA LEU A 154 51.20 -7.36 -5.65
C LEU A 154 51.52 -6.59 -6.93
N THR A 155 52.59 -6.98 -7.63
CA THR A 155 52.86 -6.45 -8.98
C THR A 155 51.81 -6.96 -9.97
N THR A 156 51.54 -6.20 -11.04
CA THR A 156 50.60 -6.59 -12.11
C THR A 156 50.96 -7.93 -12.74
N GLN A 157 52.25 -8.18 -12.97
CA GLN A 157 52.72 -9.45 -13.53
C GLN A 157 52.39 -10.62 -12.61
N HIS A 158 52.70 -10.51 -11.32
CA HIS A 158 52.42 -11.56 -10.33
C HIS A 158 50.91 -11.80 -10.20
N GLY A 159 50.10 -10.75 -10.19
CA GLY A 159 48.64 -10.86 -10.20
C GLY A 159 48.11 -11.64 -11.40
N ASN A 160 48.59 -11.31 -12.61
CA ASN A 160 48.24 -12.04 -13.83
C ASN A 160 48.69 -13.51 -13.78
N ASP A 161 49.88 -13.78 -13.25
CA ASP A 161 50.41 -15.14 -13.11
C ASP A 161 49.56 -16.00 -12.15
N LEU A 162 49.07 -15.41 -11.05
CA LEU A 162 48.14 -16.08 -10.13
C LEU A 162 46.79 -16.35 -10.81
N CYS A 163 46.22 -15.36 -11.51
CA CYS A 163 44.97 -15.53 -12.26
C CYS A 163 45.09 -16.62 -13.34
N ALA A 164 46.18 -16.63 -14.10
CA ALA A 164 46.46 -17.67 -15.09
C ALA A 164 46.59 -19.05 -14.43
N THR A 165 47.31 -19.15 -13.31
CA THR A 165 47.46 -20.40 -12.55
C THR A 165 46.11 -20.93 -12.07
N ILE A 166 45.27 -20.06 -11.50
CA ILE A 166 43.92 -20.39 -11.02
C ILE A 166 43.09 -20.97 -12.18
N TYR A 167 42.99 -20.25 -13.29
CA TYR A 167 42.08 -20.61 -14.36
C TYR A 167 42.59 -21.81 -15.20
N GLN A 168 43.86 -21.82 -15.58
CA GLN A 168 44.40 -22.84 -16.50
C GLN A 168 44.70 -24.17 -15.80
N SER A 169 45.17 -24.15 -14.55
CA SER A 169 45.64 -25.36 -13.86
C SER A 169 44.71 -25.86 -12.75
N MET A 170 44.05 -24.95 -12.03
CA MET A 170 43.26 -25.30 -10.85
C MET A 170 41.75 -25.46 -11.13
N CYS A 171 41.26 -25.07 -12.31
CA CYS A 171 39.85 -25.18 -12.67
C CYS A 171 39.52 -26.36 -13.59
N ASP A 172 38.25 -26.78 -13.57
CA ASP A 172 37.63 -27.69 -14.53
C ASP A 172 36.93 -26.84 -15.60
N VAL A 173 37.56 -26.65 -16.76
CA VAL A 173 37.09 -25.80 -17.87
C VAL A 173 37.18 -26.51 -19.20
N ALA A 174 36.24 -26.21 -20.11
CA ALA A 174 36.28 -26.71 -21.50
C ALA A 174 37.33 -25.97 -22.35
N ASP A 175 37.46 -24.65 -22.16
CA ASP A 175 38.55 -23.84 -22.71
C ASP A 175 39.62 -23.64 -21.62
N PRO A 176 40.78 -24.33 -21.73
CA PRO A 176 41.84 -24.26 -20.73
C PRO A 176 42.65 -22.97 -20.81
N ILE A 177 42.45 -22.10 -21.80
CA ILE A 177 43.26 -20.91 -22.01
C ILE A 177 42.67 -19.73 -21.23
N TYR A 178 43.41 -19.26 -20.22
CA TYR A 178 43.11 -17.98 -19.57
C TYR A 178 43.39 -16.81 -20.53
N ASN A 179 42.39 -15.95 -20.73
CA ASN A 179 42.48 -14.74 -21.53
C ASN A 179 41.97 -13.53 -20.73
N PRO A 180 42.86 -12.62 -20.30
CA PRO A 180 42.49 -11.41 -19.55
C PRO A 180 41.48 -10.49 -20.26
N GLY A 181 41.44 -10.54 -21.60
CA GLY A 181 40.56 -9.73 -22.44
C GLY A 181 39.17 -10.34 -22.67
N LYS A 182 38.89 -11.52 -22.12
CA LYS A 182 37.59 -12.19 -22.25
C LYS A 182 36.97 -12.46 -20.89
N SER A 183 35.65 -12.39 -20.87
CA SER A 183 34.82 -12.90 -19.78
C SER A 183 34.92 -14.41 -19.75
N GLN A 184 35.31 -14.99 -18.62
CA GLN A 184 35.43 -16.44 -18.47
C GLN A 184 34.92 -16.91 -17.10
N ASP A 185 34.17 -18.00 -17.10
CA ASP A 185 33.54 -18.57 -15.91
C ASP A 185 34.00 -20.03 -15.75
N ALA A 186 34.37 -20.41 -14.52
CA ALA A 186 35.00 -21.69 -14.24
C ALA A 186 34.72 -22.17 -12.82
N ARG A 187 34.95 -23.47 -12.57
CA ARG A 187 34.91 -24.06 -11.23
C ARG A 187 36.29 -24.53 -10.82
N LEU A 188 36.72 -24.14 -9.62
CA LEU A 188 37.99 -24.58 -9.07
C LEU A 188 37.86 -26.01 -8.51
N LYS A 189 38.79 -26.88 -8.90
CA LYS A 189 38.81 -28.32 -8.58
C LYS A 189 38.77 -28.57 -7.08
N ARG A 190 37.95 -29.52 -6.66
CA ARG A 190 37.77 -29.88 -5.23
C ARG A 190 39.08 -30.37 -4.58
N SER A 191 40.00 -30.94 -5.35
CA SER A 191 41.31 -31.43 -4.86
C SER A 191 42.13 -30.35 -4.17
N PHE A 192 42.15 -29.12 -4.68
CA PHE A 192 42.91 -28.01 -4.10
C PHE A 192 42.21 -27.37 -2.89
N LEU A 193 40.88 -27.50 -2.81
CA LEU A 193 40.03 -26.77 -1.85
C LEU A 193 39.68 -27.56 -0.59
N LYS A 194 39.67 -28.90 -0.67
CA LYS A 194 39.32 -29.77 0.47
C LYS A 194 40.18 -29.50 1.71
N GLN A 195 41.46 -29.22 1.50
CA GLN A 195 42.43 -28.84 2.54
C GLN A 195 42.20 -27.44 3.16
N CYS A 196 41.31 -26.65 2.57
CA CYS A 196 40.89 -25.35 3.09
C CYS A 196 39.48 -25.42 3.70
N GLY A 197 38.86 -26.61 3.81
CA GLY A 197 37.49 -26.73 4.33
C GLY A 197 36.40 -26.21 3.38
N LEU A 198 36.72 -26.08 2.09
CA LEU A 198 35.79 -25.61 1.07
C LEU A 198 35.23 -26.79 0.25
N PHE A 199 33.93 -26.74 -0.04
CA PHE A 199 33.25 -27.66 -0.95
C PHE A 199 33.62 -27.38 -2.41
N GLY A 200 33.82 -26.11 -2.75
CA GLY A 200 34.19 -25.64 -4.08
C GLY A 200 34.47 -24.14 -4.11
N ALA A 201 34.88 -23.62 -5.26
CA ALA A 201 34.92 -22.19 -5.51
C ALA A 201 34.53 -21.92 -6.97
N ARG A 202 33.74 -20.87 -7.20
CA ARG A 202 33.43 -20.38 -8.55
C ARG A 202 34.41 -19.28 -8.91
N VAL A 203 34.98 -19.35 -10.11
CA VAL A 203 35.87 -18.34 -10.66
C VAL A 203 35.12 -17.62 -11.77
N ALA A 204 35.07 -16.30 -11.70
CA ALA A 204 34.53 -15.46 -12.76
C ALA A 204 35.55 -14.37 -13.09
N THR A 205 35.80 -14.16 -14.36
CA THR A 205 36.71 -13.13 -14.88
C THR A 205 35.96 -12.15 -15.75
N ARG A 206 36.36 -10.87 -15.71
CA ARG A 206 35.85 -9.81 -16.57
C ARG A 206 36.99 -8.85 -16.95
N PRO A 207 37.13 -8.47 -18.23
CA PRO A 207 38.01 -7.37 -18.60
C PRO A 207 37.46 -6.05 -18.05
N THR A 208 38.34 -5.18 -17.57
CA THR A 208 38.03 -3.81 -17.13
C THR A 208 38.74 -2.80 -18.02
N ASP A 209 38.45 -1.51 -17.85
CA ASP A 209 39.16 -0.42 -18.54
C ASP A 209 40.68 -0.42 -18.26
N SER A 210 41.02 -0.78 -17.04
CA SER A 210 42.32 -0.72 -16.40
C SER A 210 43.07 -2.06 -16.36
N GLY A 211 42.43 -3.15 -16.79
CA GLY A 211 43.03 -4.49 -16.75
C GLY A 211 42.00 -5.61 -16.62
N THR A 212 42.10 -6.43 -15.57
CA THR A 212 41.24 -7.60 -15.39
C THR A 212 40.79 -7.78 -13.94
N LEU A 213 39.50 -8.08 -13.77
CA LEU A 213 38.90 -8.50 -12.51
C LEU A 213 38.70 -10.02 -12.53
N MET A 214 39.27 -10.72 -11.55
CA MET A 214 38.94 -12.11 -11.26
C MET A 214 38.35 -12.22 -9.85
N VAL A 215 37.23 -12.94 -9.71
CA VAL A 215 36.56 -13.15 -8.43
C VAL A 215 36.41 -14.64 -8.16
N LEU A 216 36.88 -15.07 -6.99
CA LEU A 216 36.67 -16.42 -6.47
C LEU A 216 35.58 -16.35 -5.41
N ARG A 217 34.42 -16.92 -5.69
CA ARG A 217 33.37 -17.12 -4.68
C ARG A 217 33.60 -18.44 -3.95
N LEU A 218 33.88 -18.37 -2.65
CA LEU A 218 34.20 -19.54 -1.83
C LEU A 218 32.92 -20.24 -1.37
N LEU A 219 32.82 -21.56 -1.62
CA LEU A 219 31.70 -22.40 -1.20
C LEU A 219 32.17 -23.29 -0.04
N TYR A 220 31.64 -23.05 1.16
CA TYR A 220 32.08 -23.72 2.39
C TYR A 220 31.46 -25.12 2.53
N ASP A 221 32.24 -26.11 3.00
CA ASP A 221 31.74 -27.45 3.30
C ASP A 221 31.19 -27.48 4.75
N ARG A 222 29.87 -27.42 4.93
CA ARG A 222 29.23 -27.24 6.25
C ARG A 222 28.87 -28.54 6.99
N ARG A 223 29.51 -29.67 6.67
CA ARG A 223 29.16 -31.00 7.23
C ARG A 223 29.14 -31.09 8.76
N SER A 224 29.85 -30.22 9.49
CA SER A 224 30.03 -30.30 10.94
C SER A 224 29.01 -29.54 11.78
N GLU A 225 28.34 -28.51 11.24
CA GLU A 225 27.31 -27.75 11.96
C GLU A 225 25.96 -27.97 11.28
N LYS A 226 25.02 -28.64 11.96
CA LYS A 226 23.63 -28.80 11.47
C LYS A 226 22.92 -27.45 11.63
N PRO A 227 22.79 -26.60 10.60
CA PRO A 227 22.14 -25.30 10.77
C PRO A 227 20.65 -25.56 10.95
N SER A 228 20.03 -24.92 11.95
CA SER A 228 18.57 -24.87 12.10
C SER A 228 18.07 -23.49 11.71
N LEU A 229 16.80 -23.37 11.32
CA LEU A 229 16.18 -22.08 11.02
C LEU A 229 16.33 -21.10 12.19
N ASP A 230 16.26 -21.62 13.41
CA ASP A 230 16.42 -20.84 14.65
C ASP A 230 17.85 -20.27 14.76
N MET A 231 18.88 -21.05 14.41
CA MET A 231 20.27 -20.58 14.38
C MET A 231 20.53 -19.57 13.27
N LEU A 232 19.81 -19.67 12.13
CA LEU A 232 19.90 -18.69 11.05
C LEU A 232 19.25 -17.34 11.43
N GLY A 233 18.35 -17.34 12.41
CA GLY A 233 17.69 -16.13 12.89
C GLY A 233 16.21 -16.02 12.55
N TYR A 234 15.55 -17.09 12.10
CA TYR A 234 14.10 -17.13 12.01
C TYR A 234 13.47 -17.04 13.41
N LEU A 235 12.31 -16.38 13.48
CA LEU A 235 11.50 -16.33 14.70
C LEU A 235 10.72 -17.64 14.88
N PRO A 236 10.37 -18.04 16.11
CA PRO A 236 9.61 -19.26 16.35
C PRO A 236 8.31 -19.36 15.53
N GLU A 237 7.60 -18.24 15.36
CA GLU A 237 6.37 -18.16 14.57
C GLU A 237 6.63 -18.41 13.07
N GLN A 238 7.77 -17.96 12.57
CA GLN A 238 8.20 -18.15 11.19
C GLN A 238 8.72 -19.57 10.97
N THR A 239 9.53 -20.12 11.88
CA THR A 239 9.97 -21.52 11.86
C THR A 239 8.77 -22.46 11.84
N ALA A 240 7.74 -22.20 12.64
CA ALA A 240 6.50 -22.98 12.63
C ALA A 240 5.74 -22.90 11.30
N LEU A 241 5.74 -21.75 10.62
CA LEU A 241 5.18 -21.61 9.28
C LEU A 241 5.95 -22.44 8.25
N VAL A 242 7.28 -22.36 8.23
CA VAL A 242 8.14 -23.11 7.30
C VAL A 242 8.02 -24.62 7.53
N ARG A 243 7.97 -25.09 8.79
CA ARG A 243 7.72 -26.50 9.10
C ARG A 243 6.36 -26.97 8.59
N ARG A 244 5.30 -26.16 8.77
CA ARG A 244 3.97 -26.47 8.21
C ARG A 244 3.98 -26.50 6.68
N MET A 245 4.80 -25.69 6.02
CA MET A 245 4.98 -25.76 4.56
C MET A 245 5.61 -27.10 4.14
N GLY A 246 6.63 -27.57 4.86
CA GLY A 246 7.28 -28.87 4.60
C GLY A 246 6.43 -30.11 4.91
N GLN A 247 5.39 -29.97 5.73
CA GLN A 247 4.42 -31.05 5.97
C GLN A 247 3.41 -31.23 4.82
N ARG A 248 3.34 -30.27 3.88
CA ARG A 248 2.47 -30.40 2.71
C ARG A 248 3.16 -31.26 1.67
N THR A 249 2.47 -32.31 1.23
CA THR A 249 2.94 -33.23 0.19
C THR A 249 2.94 -32.60 -1.21
N THR A 250 2.19 -31.52 -1.41
CA THR A 250 2.06 -30.85 -2.71
C THR A 250 2.15 -29.34 -2.58
N GLY A 251 2.58 -28.68 -3.67
CA GLY A 251 2.61 -27.23 -3.81
C GLY A 251 4.02 -26.65 -3.89
N ILE A 252 4.10 -25.34 -4.06
CA ILE A 252 5.34 -24.59 -4.29
C ILE A 252 5.62 -23.69 -3.10
N ASN A 253 6.82 -23.84 -2.53
CA ASN A 253 7.38 -23.02 -1.48
C ASN A 253 8.57 -22.25 -2.03
N ILE A 254 8.52 -20.91 -1.95
CA ILE A 254 9.47 -20.06 -2.65
C ILE A 254 10.24 -19.18 -1.66
N PHE A 255 11.56 -19.30 -1.69
CA PHE A 255 12.46 -18.38 -1.01
C PHE A 255 12.87 -17.24 -1.94
N SER A 256 12.75 -16.03 -1.43
CA SER A 256 13.01 -14.81 -2.18
C SER A 256 13.91 -13.86 -1.41
N GLY A 257 14.55 -12.95 -2.14
CA GLY A 257 15.44 -11.93 -1.62
C GLY A 257 16.55 -11.59 -2.61
N PRO A 258 17.30 -10.50 -2.37
CA PRO A 258 18.39 -10.09 -3.24
C PRO A 258 19.53 -11.12 -3.30
N THR A 259 20.49 -10.92 -4.19
CA THR A 259 21.71 -11.73 -4.24
C THR A 259 22.45 -11.63 -2.91
N GLY A 260 22.90 -12.77 -2.38
CA GLY A 260 23.59 -12.81 -1.08
C GLY A 260 22.66 -12.72 0.14
N SER A 261 21.33 -12.84 -0.01
CA SER A 261 20.40 -12.87 1.13
C SER A 261 20.35 -14.20 1.89
N GLY A 262 21.17 -15.20 1.51
CA GLY A 262 21.25 -16.49 2.19
C GLY A 262 20.19 -17.52 1.81
N LYS A 263 19.46 -17.34 0.69
CA LYS A 263 18.37 -18.25 0.26
C LYS A 263 18.80 -19.70 0.18
N SER A 264 19.89 -20.00 -0.53
CA SER A 264 20.40 -21.36 -0.72
C SER A 264 20.80 -22.03 0.60
N THR A 265 21.37 -21.26 1.53
CA THR A 265 21.71 -21.73 2.88
C THR A 265 20.45 -22.05 3.70
N THR A 266 19.41 -21.21 3.60
CA THR A 266 18.12 -21.52 4.25
C THR A 266 17.48 -22.75 3.62
N LEU A 267 17.56 -22.89 2.29
CA LEU A 267 17.00 -24.02 1.56
C LEU A 267 17.68 -25.35 1.95
N GLU A 268 19.00 -25.37 2.03
CA GLU A 268 19.78 -26.49 2.55
C GLU A 268 19.31 -26.90 3.96
N CYS A 269 19.11 -25.93 4.85
CA CYS A 269 18.61 -26.16 6.21
C CYS A 269 17.21 -26.80 6.20
N VAL A 270 16.29 -26.25 5.43
CA VAL A 270 14.91 -26.76 5.32
C VAL A 270 14.87 -28.17 4.76
N LEU A 271 15.59 -28.42 3.67
CA LEU A 271 15.61 -29.73 3.01
C LEU A 271 16.27 -30.81 3.89
N THR A 272 17.33 -30.45 4.61
CA THR A 272 17.97 -31.35 5.57
C THR A 272 17.06 -31.63 6.77
N ASP A 273 16.30 -30.63 7.26
CA ASP A 273 15.31 -30.79 8.33
C ASP A 273 14.15 -31.68 7.88
N LEU A 274 13.72 -31.53 6.63
CA LEU A 274 12.68 -32.35 5.99
C LEU A 274 13.09 -33.82 5.92
N LEU A 275 14.28 -34.13 5.36
CA LEU A 275 14.80 -35.50 5.32
C LEU A 275 14.86 -36.15 6.71
N LYS A 276 15.29 -35.40 7.72
CA LYS A 276 15.32 -35.90 9.11
C LYS A 276 13.92 -36.12 9.68
N THR A 277 13.00 -35.19 9.45
CA THR A 277 11.62 -35.25 9.95
C THR A 277 10.89 -36.50 9.43
N PHE A 278 11.20 -36.90 8.19
CA PHE A 278 10.66 -38.09 7.56
C PHE A 278 11.58 -39.32 7.69
N GLU A 279 12.59 -39.29 8.56
CA GLU A 279 13.50 -40.43 8.80
C GLU A 279 14.14 -40.99 7.52
N GLU A 280 14.49 -40.12 6.57
CA GLU A 280 15.05 -40.45 5.24
C GLU A 280 14.13 -41.32 4.35
N LYS A 281 12.82 -41.36 4.65
CA LYS A 281 11.81 -42.13 3.90
C LYS A 281 11.17 -41.38 2.73
N ILE A 282 11.76 -40.26 2.32
CA ILE A 282 11.29 -39.45 1.19
C ILE A 282 12.39 -39.30 0.15
N HIS A 283 12.02 -39.32 -1.12
CA HIS A 283 12.95 -39.13 -2.23
C HIS A 283 13.07 -37.64 -2.58
N LEU A 284 14.19 -37.04 -2.19
CA LEU A 284 14.51 -35.64 -2.47
C LEU A 284 15.43 -35.52 -3.69
N LEU A 285 14.91 -34.95 -4.77
CA LEU A 285 15.67 -34.59 -5.98
C LEU A 285 15.94 -33.09 -6.04
N THR A 286 17.16 -32.70 -6.40
CA THR A 286 17.47 -31.28 -6.67
C THR A 286 18.01 -31.09 -8.08
N ILE A 287 17.70 -29.93 -8.67
CA ILE A 287 18.19 -29.52 -9.98
C ILE A 287 18.75 -28.11 -9.82
N GLU A 288 20.06 -27.96 -9.98
CA GLU A 288 20.80 -26.76 -9.56
C GLU A 288 21.83 -26.32 -10.60
N ASP A 289 22.17 -25.03 -10.61
CA ASP A 289 23.14 -24.47 -11.54
C ASP A 289 24.26 -23.66 -10.86
N PRO A 290 25.39 -24.31 -10.53
CA PRO A 290 25.53 -25.68 -10.03
C PRO A 290 25.14 -25.82 -8.54
N PRO A 291 25.12 -27.06 -7.99
CA PRO A 291 24.92 -27.30 -6.56
C PRO A 291 25.85 -26.49 -5.66
N GLU A 292 25.28 -25.75 -4.71
CA GLU A 292 26.04 -24.85 -3.82
C GLU A 292 26.58 -25.55 -2.57
N TYR A 293 25.78 -26.44 -1.97
CA TYR A 293 26.10 -27.19 -0.75
C TYR A 293 25.78 -28.67 -0.95
N THR A 294 26.40 -29.54 -0.15
CA THR A 294 26.01 -30.96 -0.09
C THR A 294 24.81 -31.10 0.84
N ILE A 295 23.71 -31.67 0.36
CA ILE A 295 22.55 -32.03 1.20
C ILE A 295 22.61 -33.56 1.40
N PRO A 296 23.04 -34.06 2.57
CA PRO A 296 23.09 -35.50 2.82
C PRO A 296 21.70 -36.14 2.66
N GLY A 297 21.60 -37.21 1.87
CA GLY A 297 20.35 -37.89 1.56
C GLY A 297 19.59 -37.35 0.34
N ALA A 298 20.02 -36.23 -0.24
CA ALA A 298 19.44 -35.70 -1.48
C ALA A 298 20.23 -36.16 -2.72
N ASN A 299 19.50 -36.40 -3.82
CA ASN A 299 20.11 -36.67 -5.12
C ASN A 299 20.19 -35.35 -5.90
N GLN A 300 21.38 -34.72 -5.88
CA GLN A 300 21.60 -33.40 -6.45
C GLN A 300 22.10 -33.47 -7.90
N THR A 301 21.32 -32.90 -8.83
CA THR A 301 21.61 -32.91 -10.27
C THR A 301 22.09 -31.53 -10.72
N PRO A 302 23.33 -31.39 -11.24
CA PRO A 302 23.79 -30.15 -11.85
C PRO A 302 23.22 -29.96 -13.26
N ILE A 303 22.94 -28.72 -13.65
CA ILE A 303 22.64 -28.37 -15.06
C ILE A 303 23.94 -28.33 -15.87
N LEU A 304 24.11 -29.30 -16.77
CA LEU A 304 25.28 -29.45 -17.64
C LEU A 304 24.94 -29.05 -19.08
N CYS A 305 25.20 -27.80 -19.44
CA CYS A 305 24.99 -27.25 -20.77
C CYS A 305 25.98 -26.12 -21.05
N ASP A 306 26.06 -25.70 -22.32
CA ASP A 306 26.74 -24.47 -22.69
C ASP A 306 26.04 -23.29 -22.01
N LYS A 307 26.78 -22.53 -21.21
CA LYS A 307 26.25 -21.42 -20.41
C LYS A 307 26.12 -20.13 -21.19
N ASP A 308 26.70 -20.08 -22.39
CA ASP A 308 26.60 -18.92 -23.29
C ASP A 308 25.41 -19.03 -24.26
N ASP A 309 24.71 -20.18 -24.28
CA ASP A 309 23.49 -20.42 -25.07
C ASP A 309 22.25 -20.52 -24.15
N ASP A 310 21.46 -19.44 -24.09
CA ASP A 310 20.20 -19.37 -23.32
C ASP A 310 19.21 -20.49 -23.70
N ASP A 311 19.17 -20.89 -24.98
CA ASP A 311 18.28 -21.96 -25.42
C ASP A 311 18.80 -23.33 -24.95
N ALA A 312 20.12 -23.54 -24.89
CA ALA A 312 20.70 -24.76 -24.31
C ALA A 312 20.39 -24.88 -22.82
N ILE A 313 20.48 -23.78 -22.07
CA ILE A 313 20.11 -23.73 -20.66
C ILE A 313 18.63 -24.09 -20.48
N SER A 314 17.74 -23.42 -21.21
CA SER A 314 16.29 -23.63 -21.13
C SER A 314 15.88 -25.07 -21.49
N ARG A 315 16.49 -25.65 -22.53
CA ARG A 315 16.29 -27.07 -22.91
C ARG A 315 16.76 -28.01 -21.82
N GLU A 316 17.93 -27.77 -21.22
CA GLU A 316 18.49 -28.65 -20.19
C GLU A 316 17.70 -28.60 -18.88
N TRP A 317 17.19 -27.43 -18.48
CA TRP A 317 16.24 -27.31 -17.36
C TRP A 317 14.98 -28.12 -17.61
N THR A 318 14.36 -27.95 -18.78
CA THR A 318 13.13 -28.66 -19.15
C THR A 318 13.35 -30.17 -19.17
N ARG A 319 14.48 -30.62 -19.73
CA ARG A 319 14.89 -32.04 -19.78
C ARG A 319 15.12 -32.60 -18.37
N SER A 320 15.87 -31.89 -17.54
CA SER A 320 16.21 -32.32 -16.18
C SER A 320 14.98 -32.46 -15.30
N ILE A 321 14.02 -31.53 -15.39
CA ILE A 321 12.77 -31.59 -14.62
C ILE A 321 11.87 -32.72 -15.14
N SER A 322 11.72 -32.86 -16.46
CA SER A 322 10.95 -33.94 -17.07
C SER A 322 11.48 -35.32 -16.71
N ASN A 323 12.81 -35.47 -16.70
CA ASN A 323 13.47 -36.69 -16.24
C ASN A 323 13.21 -36.93 -14.74
N SER A 324 13.40 -35.90 -13.91
CA SER A 324 13.23 -35.99 -12.46
C SER A 324 11.82 -36.44 -12.05
N MET A 325 10.77 -35.99 -12.75
CA MET A 325 9.40 -36.45 -12.51
C MET A 325 9.17 -37.95 -12.79
N ARG A 326 10.10 -38.63 -13.48
CA ARG A 326 10.05 -40.09 -13.76
C ARG A 326 10.91 -40.90 -12.80
N LEU A 327 11.62 -40.23 -11.89
CA LEU A 327 12.50 -40.87 -10.90
C LEU A 327 11.78 -41.07 -9.56
N ASP A 328 10.44 -41.02 -9.52
CA ASP A 328 9.65 -41.17 -8.30
C ASP A 328 10.05 -40.19 -7.18
N PRO A 329 10.11 -38.87 -7.42
CA PRO A 329 10.41 -37.91 -6.35
C PRO A 329 9.21 -37.71 -5.43
N ASP A 330 9.43 -37.54 -4.13
CA ASP A 330 8.42 -37.00 -3.22
C ASP A 330 8.52 -35.47 -3.16
N VAL A 331 9.76 -34.98 -3.11
CA VAL A 331 10.08 -33.56 -2.99
C VAL A 331 11.12 -33.18 -4.03
N MET A 332 10.89 -32.05 -4.68
CA MET A 332 11.78 -31.50 -5.71
C MET A 332 12.29 -30.13 -5.29
N MET A 333 13.58 -29.88 -5.50
CA MET A 333 14.16 -28.55 -5.40
C MET A 333 14.62 -28.06 -6.77
N VAL A 334 14.10 -26.91 -7.19
CA VAL A 334 14.51 -26.21 -8.42
C VAL A 334 15.34 -25.01 -8.00
N GLY A 335 16.62 -24.97 -8.35
CA GLY A 335 17.59 -23.99 -7.84
C GLY A 335 17.08 -22.56 -7.86
N GLU A 336 16.73 -22.03 -9.03
CA GLU A 336 16.22 -20.66 -9.17
C GLU A 336 15.28 -20.53 -10.39
N MET A 337 14.12 -19.89 -10.21
CA MET A 337 13.22 -19.54 -11.32
C MET A 337 13.62 -18.18 -11.89
N ARG A 338 14.30 -18.18 -13.04
CA ARG A 338 14.74 -16.96 -13.75
C ARG A 338 13.86 -16.60 -14.93
N ASP A 339 13.32 -17.60 -15.60
CA ASP A 339 12.61 -17.52 -16.88
C ASP A 339 11.31 -18.34 -16.85
N LEU A 340 10.55 -18.27 -17.95
CA LEU A 340 9.28 -18.96 -18.06
C LEU A 340 9.44 -20.48 -18.08
N SER A 341 10.53 -21.01 -18.63
CA SER A 341 10.74 -22.46 -18.73
C SER A 341 11.01 -23.08 -17.36
N SER A 342 11.90 -22.49 -16.56
CA SER A 342 12.16 -22.90 -15.18
C SER A 342 10.93 -22.74 -14.29
N ALA A 343 10.19 -21.63 -14.42
CA ALA A 343 8.95 -21.41 -13.67
C ALA A 343 7.84 -22.40 -14.08
N ALA A 344 7.56 -22.56 -15.37
CA ALA A 344 6.55 -23.48 -15.87
C ALA A 344 6.84 -24.92 -15.42
N ALA A 345 8.11 -25.30 -15.38
CA ALA A 345 8.52 -26.62 -14.95
C ALA A 345 8.34 -26.83 -13.43
N ALA A 346 8.69 -25.85 -12.59
CA ALA A 346 8.38 -25.88 -11.15
C ALA A 346 6.88 -25.99 -10.88
N PHE A 347 6.06 -25.22 -11.61
CA PHE A 347 4.61 -25.26 -11.49
C PHE A 347 4.02 -26.60 -11.95
N ARG A 348 4.54 -27.19 -13.04
CA ARG A 348 4.13 -28.53 -13.49
C ARG A 348 4.43 -29.59 -12.43
N ALA A 349 5.63 -29.59 -11.85
CA ALA A 349 6.00 -30.54 -10.80
C ALA A 349 5.06 -30.43 -9.58
N ALA A 350 4.69 -29.22 -9.18
CA ALA A 350 3.77 -29.04 -8.06
C ALA A 350 2.32 -29.45 -8.39
N MET A 351 1.84 -29.19 -9.61
CA MET A 351 0.51 -29.61 -10.06
C MET A 351 0.38 -31.14 -10.19
N THR A 352 1.49 -31.86 -10.42
CA THR A 352 1.49 -33.33 -10.48
C THR A 352 1.59 -33.99 -9.10
N GLY A 353 1.51 -33.21 -8.02
CA GLY A 353 1.41 -33.75 -6.65
C GLY A 353 2.73 -33.81 -5.89
N HIS A 354 3.75 -33.04 -6.29
CA HIS A 354 5.03 -32.99 -5.59
C HIS A 354 5.17 -31.74 -4.73
N GLY A 355 5.91 -31.85 -3.63
CA GLY A 355 6.35 -30.71 -2.85
C GLY A 355 7.55 -30.05 -3.55
N VAL A 356 7.39 -28.81 -4.00
CA VAL A 356 8.42 -28.07 -4.73
C VAL A 356 9.01 -26.95 -3.88
N TRP A 357 10.33 -26.91 -3.76
CA TRP A 357 11.08 -25.84 -3.13
C TRP A 357 11.93 -25.13 -4.17
N THR A 358 11.95 -23.80 -4.15
CA THR A 358 12.71 -23.04 -5.14
C THR A 358 13.09 -21.66 -4.66
N THR A 359 13.95 -20.98 -5.41
CA THR A 359 14.34 -19.61 -5.15
C THR A 359 13.95 -18.66 -6.29
N LEU A 360 13.78 -17.38 -5.94
CA LEU A 360 13.58 -16.30 -6.90
C LEU A 360 14.17 -14.99 -6.37
N HIS A 361 14.30 -13.99 -7.22
CA HIS A 361 14.65 -12.63 -6.80
C HIS A 361 13.42 -11.70 -6.77
N ALA A 362 13.04 -11.26 -5.56
CA ALA A 362 12.07 -10.20 -5.33
C ALA A 362 12.41 -9.42 -4.05
N ASN A 363 11.95 -8.17 -3.98
CA ASN A 363 12.33 -7.24 -2.90
C ASN A 363 11.50 -7.41 -1.62
N ASP A 364 10.28 -7.93 -1.75
CA ASP A 364 9.38 -8.23 -0.63
C ASP A 364 8.55 -9.49 -0.91
N VAL A 365 7.87 -10.01 0.11
CA VAL A 365 7.18 -11.29 0.02
C VAL A 365 5.97 -11.31 -0.93
N VAL A 366 5.28 -10.19 -1.13
CA VAL A 366 4.12 -10.12 -2.03
C VAL A 366 4.59 -9.91 -3.47
N SER A 367 5.73 -9.23 -3.67
CA SER A 367 6.41 -9.11 -4.97
C SER A 367 6.76 -10.46 -5.61
N ILE A 368 6.80 -11.55 -4.82
CA ILE A 368 6.97 -12.90 -5.38
C ILE A 368 5.89 -13.20 -6.42
N LEU A 369 4.63 -12.85 -6.12
CA LEU A 369 3.51 -13.08 -7.02
C LEU A 369 3.57 -12.17 -8.26
N GLU A 370 3.99 -10.91 -8.10
CA GLU A 370 4.20 -9.99 -9.23
C GLU A 370 5.33 -10.47 -10.13
N ARG A 371 6.45 -10.89 -9.55
CA ARG A 371 7.59 -11.37 -10.34
C ARG A 371 7.27 -12.63 -11.12
N LEU A 372 6.52 -13.56 -10.55
CA LEU A 372 6.04 -14.74 -11.28
C LEU A 372 5.08 -14.38 -12.41
N ARG A 373 4.20 -13.40 -12.20
CA ARG A 373 3.34 -12.86 -13.27
C ARG A 373 4.18 -12.23 -14.38
N ASP A 374 5.21 -11.47 -14.04
CA ASP A 374 6.10 -10.82 -15.00
C ASP A 374 6.95 -11.85 -15.78
N ILE A 375 7.30 -12.98 -15.16
CA ILE A 375 7.92 -14.14 -15.83
C ILE A 375 6.94 -14.81 -16.82
N GLY A 376 5.62 -14.61 -16.65
CA GLY A 376 4.58 -15.14 -17.54
C GLY A 376 3.75 -16.27 -16.95
N VAL A 377 3.82 -16.52 -15.64
CA VAL A 377 2.96 -17.52 -14.98
C VAL A 377 1.52 -17.01 -14.90
N GLU A 378 0.55 -17.85 -15.26
CA GLU A 378 -0.85 -17.47 -15.28
C GLU A 378 -1.41 -17.12 -13.89
N MET A 379 -2.20 -16.05 -13.83
CA MET A 379 -2.84 -15.58 -12.59
C MET A 379 -3.77 -16.62 -11.94
N SER A 380 -4.32 -17.56 -12.71
CA SER A 380 -5.11 -18.69 -12.21
C SER A 380 -4.29 -19.55 -11.24
N LEU A 381 -3.05 -19.88 -11.62
CA LEU A 381 -2.10 -20.67 -10.84
C LEU A 381 -1.54 -19.88 -9.66
N LEU A 382 -1.19 -18.60 -9.88
CA LEU A 382 -0.62 -17.72 -8.84
C LEU A 382 -1.61 -17.43 -7.71
N THR A 383 -2.91 -17.43 -7.99
CA THR A 383 -3.95 -17.12 -7.01
C THR A 383 -4.60 -18.37 -6.40
N ASP A 384 -4.05 -19.56 -6.69
CA ASP A 384 -4.45 -20.81 -6.06
C ASP A 384 -3.61 -21.08 -4.79
N PRO A 385 -4.18 -20.94 -3.59
CA PRO A 385 -3.46 -21.22 -2.33
C PRO A 385 -3.20 -22.73 -2.10
N ALA A 386 -3.81 -23.63 -2.88
CA ALA A 386 -3.47 -25.05 -2.82
C ALA A 386 -2.14 -25.33 -3.51
N LEU A 387 -1.84 -24.59 -4.59
CA LEU A 387 -0.59 -24.68 -5.35
C LEU A 387 0.50 -23.79 -4.75
N MET A 388 0.20 -22.54 -4.43
CA MET A 388 1.14 -21.60 -3.82
C MET A 388 1.13 -21.78 -2.30
N THR A 389 1.99 -22.64 -1.76
CA THR A 389 1.91 -23.07 -0.35
C THR A 389 2.77 -22.25 0.59
N GLY A 390 3.81 -21.61 0.09
CA GLY A 390 4.74 -20.83 0.90
C GLY A 390 5.41 -19.70 0.12
N LEU A 391 5.32 -18.48 0.66
CA LEU A 391 6.02 -17.30 0.16
C LEU A 391 6.96 -16.81 1.26
N ILE A 392 8.27 -16.83 1.02
CA ILE A 392 9.28 -16.38 1.97
C ILE A 392 10.14 -15.32 1.31
N ASN A 393 10.31 -14.17 1.96
CA ASN A 393 11.30 -13.16 1.54
C ASN A 393 12.27 -12.92 2.69
N GLN A 394 13.58 -13.00 2.43
CA GLN A 394 14.61 -12.83 3.45
C GLN A 394 15.71 -11.86 3.02
N SER A 395 16.30 -11.22 4.02
CA SER A 395 17.54 -10.44 3.95
C SER A 395 18.51 -10.89 5.05
N LEU A 396 19.81 -10.60 4.89
CA LEU A 396 20.80 -10.81 5.95
C LEU A 396 21.20 -9.47 6.56
N VAL A 397 21.11 -9.37 7.88
CA VAL A 397 21.58 -8.21 8.64
C VAL A 397 22.78 -8.58 9.49
N ARG A 398 23.71 -7.65 9.68
CA ARG A 398 24.92 -7.90 10.46
C ARG A 398 24.61 -7.98 11.96
N LYS A 399 25.20 -8.98 12.62
CA LYS A 399 25.11 -9.21 14.07
C LYS A 399 26.30 -8.54 14.75
N ILE A 400 26.04 -7.68 15.73
CA ILE A 400 27.11 -7.00 16.46
C ILE A 400 27.86 -7.97 17.38
N CYS A 401 29.14 -7.68 17.65
CA CYS A 401 29.92 -8.45 18.59
C CYS A 401 29.59 -8.05 20.04
N LEU A 402 29.09 -9.00 20.82
CA LEU A 402 28.72 -8.78 22.22
C LEU A 402 29.94 -8.73 23.15
N ASP A 403 31.07 -9.31 22.75
CA ASP A 403 32.32 -9.28 23.50
C ASP A 403 33.02 -7.92 23.43
N CYS A 404 32.70 -7.09 22.43
CA CYS A 404 33.27 -5.75 22.24
C CYS A 404 32.73 -4.68 23.20
N LYS A 405 31.93 -5.05 24.22
CA LYS A 405 31.17 -4.11 25.06
C LYS A 405 30.38 -3.12 24.20
N PRO A 406 29.32 -3.57 23.48
CA PRO A 406 28.51 -2.70 22.64
C PRO A 406 27.94 -1.51 23.45
N LYS A 407 27.86 -0.35 22.79
CA LYS A 407 27.43 0.92 23.39
C LYS A 407 25.91 0.93 23.57
N TYR A 408 25.38 1.40 24.70
CA TYR A 408 23.94 1.54 24.87
C TYR A 408 23.43 2.78 24.15
N PHE A 409 22.30 2.67 23.46
CA PHE A 409 21.73 3.79 22.71
C PHE A 409 21.51 5.03 23.57
N ARG A 410 21.01 4.88 24.80
CA ARG A 410 20.76 6.03 25.70
C ARG A 410 21.99 6.89 25.97
N ASP A 411 23.15 6.26 26.10
CA ASP A 411 24.40 6.96 26.41
C ASP A 411 24.98 7.69 25.19
N TYR A 412 24.54 7.32 23.98
CA TYR A 412 25.07 7.81 22.70
C TYR A 412 24.00 8.41 21.80
N ARG A 413 22.82 8.71 22.34
CA ARG A 413 21.66 9.23 21.63
C ARG A 413 21.99 10.51 20.86
N ASP A 414 22.67 11.44 21.50
CA ASP A 414 23.01 12.76 20.92
C ASP A 414 24.14 12.70 19.89
N ALA A 415 24.87 11.57 19.79
CA ALA A 415 25.88 11.34 18.78
C ALA A 415 25.31 10.77 17.46
N LEU A 416 24.04 10.33 17.45
CA LEU A 416 23.36 9.83 16.27
C LEU A 416 22.62 10.97 15.53
N PRO A 417 22.37 10.84 14.22
CA PRO A 417 21.49 11.74 13.51
C PRO A 417 20.12 11.82 14.20
N GLN A 418 19.61 13.03 14.43
CA GLN A 418 18.38 13.28 15.18
C GLN A 418 17.20 12.44 14.66
N ASP A 419 17.04 12.39 13.34
CA ASP A 419 16.00 11.63 12.65
C ASP A 419 16.04 10.12 12.97
N LEU A 420 17.23 9.52 13.03
CA LEU A 420 17.38 8.12 13.41
C LEU A 420 17.11 7.90 14.90
N ALA A 421 17.59 8.79 15.78
CA ALA A 421 17.34 8.69 17.22
C ALA A 421 15.83 8.73 17.54
N GLU A 422 15.09 9.63 16.89
CA GLU A 422 13.63 9.73 17.02
C GLU A 422 12.92 8.46 16.51
N ARG A 423 13.38 7.87 15.39
CA ARG A 423 12.84 6.58 14.91
C ARG A 423 13.09 5.45 15.90
N ILE A 424 14.30 5.36 16.47
CA ILE A 424 14.65 4.34 17.46
C ILE A 424 13.75 4.48 18.69
N GLU A 425 13.58 5.69 19.24
CA GLU A 425 12.73 5.95 20.40
C GLU A 425 11.25 5.60 20.15
N ARG A 426 10.77 5.79 18.91
CA ARG A 426 9.38 5.51 18.53
C ARG A 426 9.10 4.03 18.26
N THR A 427 10.07 3.30 17.70
CA THR A 427 9.85 1.94 17.17
C THR A 427 10.49 0.83 18.00
N CYS A 428 11.54 1.14 18.76
CA CYS A 428 12.34 0.18 19.51
C CYS A 428 12.25 0.43 21.02
N ILE A 429 12.65 -0.56 21.83
CA ILE A 429 12.78 -0.42 23.28
C ILE A 429 14.14 0.21 23.54
N ALA A 430 14.19 1.55 23.62
CA ALA A 430 15.43 2.34 23.69
C ALA A 430 16.46 1.84 24.74
N ASP A 431 16.00 1.29 25.86
CA ASP A 431 16.84 0.71 26.93
C ASP A 431 17.62 -0.54 26.52
N GLN A 432 17.14 -1.28 25.52
CA GLN A 432 17.72 -2.55 25.08
C GLN A 432 18.54 -2.40 23.79
N VAL A 433 18.45 -1.23 23.14
CA VAL A 433 19.13 -0.96 21.88
C VAL A 433 20.64 -0.84 22.12
N ARG A 434 21.40 -1.61 21.35
CA ARG A 434 22.85 -1.65 21.38
C ARG A 434 23.43 -1.19 20.05
N LEU A 435 24.44 -0.33 20.12
CA LEU A 435 25.20 0.16 18.99
C LEU A 435 26.50 -0.63 18.83
N LYS A 436 27.02 -0.65 17.61
CA LYS A 436 28.27 -1.31 17.22
C LYS A 436 29.43 -0.77 18.07
N GLY A 437 30.16 -1.69 18.70
CA GLY A 437 31.39 -1.38 19.43
C GLY A 437 32.60 -1.21 18.51
N ASP A 438 33.71 -0.71 19.07
CA ASP A 438 34.91 -0.33 18.31
C ASP A 438 35.72 -1.54 17.78
N GLY A 439 35.43 -2.75 18.28
CA GLY A 439 36.07 -3.99 17.86
C GLY A 439 36.94 -4.63 18.95
N CYS A 440 37.10 -5.94 18.91
CA CYS A 440 37.92 -6.73 19.82
C CYS A 440 38.66 -7.86 19.07
N PRO A 441 39.58 -8.59 19.71
CA PRO A 441 40.28 -9.72 19.09
C PRO A 441 39.35 -10.79 18.52
N LYS A 442 38.21 -11.06 19.17
CA LYS A 442 37.24 -12.08 18.73
C LYS A 442 36.57 -11.75 17.41
N CYS A 443 36.21 -10.47 17.20
CA CYS A 443 35.65 -9.99 15.94
C CYS A 443 36.72 -9.45 14.97
N LYS A 444 38.00 -9.66 15.28
CA LYS A 444 39.16 -9.20 14.48
C LYS A 444 39.10 -7.69 14.20
N GLY A 445 38.71 -6.90 15.21
CA GLY A 445 38.62 -5.44 15.11
C GLY A 445 37.42 -4.88 14.31
N THR A 446 36.51 -5.72 13.81
CA THR A 446 35.41 -5.23 12.95
C THR A 446 34.18 -4.71 13.71
N GLY A 447 33.98 -5.12 14.96
CA GLY A 447 32.75 -4.91 15.73
C GLY A 447 31.57 -5.82 15.33
N ILE A 448 31.75 -6.70 14.35
CA ILE A 448 30.73 -7.59 13.79
C ILE A 448 31.08 -9.05 14.09
N ALA A 449 30.13 -9.81 14.64
CA ALA A 449 30.32 -11.23 14.93
C ALA A 449 29.81 -12.16 13.82
N GLY A 450 28.93 -11.68 12.94
CA GLY A 450 28.37 -12.48 11.86
C GLY A 450 27.16 -11.84 11.21
N ARG A 451 26.27 -12.66 10.65
CA ARG A 451 25.03 -12.24 10.01
C ARG A 451 23.86 -13.08 10.53
N THR A 452 22.68 -12.51 10.56
CA THR A 452 21.42 -13.17 10.93
C THR A 452 20.34 -12.85 9.90
N VAL A 453 19.37 -13.75 9.75
CA VAL A 453 18.23 -13.57 8.86
C VAL A 453 17.21 -12.61 9.48
N VAL A 454 16.65 -11.74 8.64
CA VAL A 454 15.34 -11.11 8.84
C VAL A 454 14.44 -11.51 7.67
N ALA A 455 13.20 -11.93 7.95
CA ALA A 455 12.34 -12.55 6.97
C ALA A 455 10.86 -12.14 7.09
N GLU A 456 10.17 -12.26 5.97
CA GLU A 456 8.71 -12.29 5.83
C GLU A 456 8.32 -13.70 5.43
N VAL A 457 7.37 -14.33 6.13
CA VAL A 457 6.91 -15.70 5.83
C VAL A 457 5.39 -15.70 5.75
N ILE A 458 4.85 -16.02 4.57
CA ILE A 458 3.41 -16.12 4.32
C ILE A 458 3.08 -17.55 3.90
N MET A 459 2.14 -18.16 4.62
CA MET A 459 1.34 -19.27 4.10
C MET A 459 0.05 -18.67 3.56
N PRO A 460 -0.08 -18.48 2.24
CA PRO A 460 -1.16 -17.67 1.68
C PRO A 460 -2.51 -18.37 1.82
N THR A 461 -3.53 -17.59 2.16
CA THR A 461 -4.91 -18.07 2.27
C THR A 461 -5.71 -17.69 1.03
N LYS A 462 -6.86 -18.34 0.82
CA LYS A 462 -7.81 -17.95 -0.24
C LYS A 462 -8.24 -16.48 -0.13
N ALA A 463 -8.37 -15.97 1.09
CA ALA A 463 -8.72 -14.57 1.32
C ALA A 463 -7.58 -13.63 0.91
N PHE A 464 -6.34 -13.93 1.31
CA PHE A 464 -5.15 -13.19 0.88
C PHE A 464 -5.02 -13.16 -0.65
N MET A 465 -5.15 -14.32 -1.31
CA MET A 465 -5.07 -14.41 -2.78
C MET A 465 -6.19 -13.61 -3.48
N ARG A 466 -7.39 -13.57 -2.89
CA ARG A 466 -8.50 -12.74 -3.40
C ARG A 466 -8.19 -11.26 -3.28
N VAL A 467 -7.64 -10.80 -2.16
CA VAL A 467 -7.23 -9.40 -1.96
C VAL A 467 -6.16 -9.03 -2.99
N PHE A 468 -5.11 -9.86 -3.14
CA PHE A 468 -4.08 -9.65 -4.15
C PHE A 468 -4.67 -9.54 -5.57
N LYS A 469 -5.55 -10.47 -5.95
CA LYS A 469 -6.19 -10.48 -7.29
C LYS A 469 -7.10 -9.27 -7.54
N SER A 470 -7.78 -8.76 -6.52
CA SER A 470 -8.84 -7.75 -6.68
C SER A 470 -8.40 -6.32 -6.39
N GLN A 471 -7.46 -6.14 -5.45
CA GLN A 471 -7.03 -4.84 -4.95
C GLN A 471 -5.55 -4.58 -5.18
N GLY A 472 -4.75 -5.63 -5.42
CA GLY A 472 -3.32 -5.50 -5.71
C GLY A 472 -2.41 -5.78 -4.52
N LYS A 473 -1.12 -5.51 -4.72
CA LYS A 473 -0.04 -5.87 -3.79
C LYS A 473 -0.09 -5.13 -2.46
N ALA A 474 -0.38 -3.83 -2.46
CA ALA A 474 -0.31 -3.00 -1.26
C ALA A 474 -1.36 -3.46 -0.22
N GLU A 475 -2.58 -3.68 -0.68
CA GLU A 475 -3.74 -4.12 0.08
C GLU A 475 -3.56 -5.57 0.53
N ALA A 476 -2.96 -6.43 -0.31
CA ALA A 476 -2.62 -7.80 0.09
C ALA A 476 -1.58 -7.82 1.23
N LYS A 477 -0.55 -6.98 1.14
CA LYS A 477 0.45 -6.84 2.22
C LYS A 477 -0.19 -6.32 3.50
N GLU A 478 -1.08 -5.32 3.40
CA GLU A 478 -1.82 -4.80 4.55
C GLU A 478 -2.75 -5.86 5.17
N TYR A 479 -3.51 -6.58 4.34
CA TYR A 479 -4.37 -7.68 4.77
C TYR A 479 -3.56 -8.75 5.52
N TRP A 480 -2.40 -9.13 4.99
CA TRP A 480 -1.52 -10.09 5.66
C TRP A 480 -1.05 -9.59 7.03
N VAL A 481 -0.59 -8.34 7.13
CA VAL A 481 -0.13 -7.77 8.41
C VAL A 481 -1.28 -7.64 9.42
N ARG A 482 -2.44 -7.12 9.00
CA ARG A 482 -3.55 -6.79 9.91
C ARG A 482 -4.46 -7.96 10.25
N GLN A 483 -4.74 -8.83 9.27
CA GLN A 483 -5.75 -9.89 9.40
C GLN A 483 -5.13 -11.28 9.60
N MET A 484 -3.89 -11.48 9.16
CA MET A 484 -3.17 -12.75 9.32
C MET A 484 -2.03 -12.67 10.35
N ASN A 485 -1.91 -11.55 11.06
CA ASN A 485 -0.83 -11.26 12.01
C ASN A 485 0.57 -11.48 11.41
N GLY A 486 0.74 -11.04 10.15
CA GLY A 486 2.00 -11.15 9.43
C GLY A 486 3.12 -10.35 10.08
N ILE A 487 4.32 -10.95 10.14
CA ILE A 487 5.53 -10.30 10.64
C ILE A 487 6.36 -9.81 9.45
N THR A 488 6.46 -8.49 9.30
CA THR A 488 7.28 -7.85 8.25
C THR A 488 8.78 -7.98 8.53
N LYS A 489 9.63 -7.81 7.50
CA LYS A 489 11.10 -7.78 7.68
C LYS A 489 11.50 -6.70 8.69
N ASN A 490 10.85 -5.54 8.65
CA ASN A 490 11.07 -4.45 9.62
C ASN A 490 10.67 -4.84 11.05
N GLN A 491 9.52 -5.49 11.24
CA GLN A 491 9.11 -5.95 12.57
C GLN A 491 10.07 -7.02 13.12
N HIS A 492 10.58 -7.91 12.25
CA HIS A 492 11.61 -8.88 12.62
C HIS A 492 12.92 -8.17 12.97
N LEU A 493 13.36 -7.20 12.17
CA LEU A 493 14.54 -6.38 12.45
C LEU A 493 14.44 -5.66 13.80
N ILE A 494 13.30 -5.01 14.08
CA ILE A 494 13.05 -4.34 15.37
C ILE A 494 13.18 -5.32 16.54
N ARG A 495 12.65 -6.56 16.41
CA ARG A 495 12.86 -7.59 17.45
C ARG A 495 14.35 -7.90 17.66
N ARG A 496 15.14 -8.04 16.59
CA ARG A 496 16.60 -8.28 16.69
C ARG A 496 17.36 -7.10 17.28
N ILE A 497 16.91 -5.87 17.02
CA ILE A 497 17.44 -4.65 17.64
C ILE A 497 17.12 -4.64 19.14
N ASN A 498 15.89 -4.94 19.53
CA ASN A 498 15.46 -5.01 20.93
C ASN A 498 16.15 -6.15 21.70
N GLU A 499 16.53 -7.24 21.03
CA GLU A 499 17.38 -8.29 21.62
C GLU A 499 18.85 -7.83 21.82
N GLY A 500 19.21 -6.64 21.33
CA GLY A 500 20.57 -6.09 21.40
C GLY A 500 21.56 -6.84 20.50
N LEU A 501 21.07 -7.47 19.42
CA LEU A 501 21.89 -8.26 18.49
C LEU A 501 22.28 -7.51 17.21
N VAL A 502 21.53 -6.46 16.86
CA VAL A 502 21.70 -5.69 15.64
C VAL A 502 21.71 -4.21 15.99
N ASP A 503 22.66 -3.48 15.42
CA ASP A 503 22.71 -2.02 15.50
C ASP A 503 21.63 -1.43 14.55
N PRO A 504 20.80 -0.47 15.00
CA PRO A 504 19.78 0.19 14.16
C PRO A 504 20.32 0.78 12.85
N THR A 505 21.48 1.43 12.85
CA THR A 505 22.10 2.03 11.65
C THR A 505 22.47 0.96 10.62
N LEU A 506 23.05 -0.14 11.09
CA LEU A 506 23.41 -1.26 10.23
C LEU A 506 22.16 -2.00 9.75
N GLY A 507 21.15 -2.10 10.62
CA GLY A 507 19.86 -2.71 10.35
C GLY A 507 19.11 -2.04 9.20
N GLU A 508 18.94 -0.72 9.24
CA GLU A 508 18.29 0.04 8.16
C GLU A 508 19.06 -0.11 6.83
N ARG A 509 20.40 -0.05 6.89
CA ARG A 509 21.26 -0.22 5.70
C ARG A 509 21.18 -1.61 5.09
N ASP A 510 21.19 -2.65 5.92
CA ASP A 510 21.23 -4.05 5.45
C ASP A 510 19.83 -4.55 5.02
N ASN A 511 18.77 -4.01 5.63
CA ASN A 511 17.39 -4.35 5.28
C ASN A 511 16.80 -3.48 4.15
N ASP A 512 17.51 -2.41 3.76
CA ASP A 512 17.10 -1.45 2.73
C ASP A 512 15.72 -0.84 3.00
N MET A 513 15.44 -0.55 4.27
CA MET A 513 14.17 0.03 4.71
C MET A 513 14.33 0.76 6.06
N PRO A 514 13.83 2.00 6.20
CA PRO A 514 13.79 2.71 7.48
C PRO A 514 12.97 1.97 8.53
N LEU A 515 13.31 2.12 9.81
CA LEU A 515 12.60 1.46 10.93
C LEU A 515 11.11 1.82 10.99
N ASP A 516 10.74 3.00 10.49
CA ASP A 516 9.38 3.52 10.44
C ASP A 516 8.67 3.35 9.09
N GLY A 517 9.27 2.65 8.12
CA GLY A 517 8.67 2.47 6.79
C GLY A 517 7.29 1.79 6.76
N LEU A 518 6.84 1.20 7.88
CA LEU A 518 5.46 0.71 8.04
C LEU A 518 4.50 1.78 8.60
N MET A 519 5.00 2.75 9.39
CA MET A 519 4.24 3.88 9.91
C MET A 519 3.87 4.88 8.80
N GLU A 520 4.70 5.03 7.77
CA GLU A 520 4.39 5.87 6.59
C GLU A 520 3.05 5.48 5.92
N LYS A 521 2.70 4.18 5.93
CA LYS A 521 1.41 3.69 5.41
C LYS A 521 0.23 3.92 6.36
N LEU A 522 0.47 4.04 7.66
CA LEU A 522 -0.55 4.46 8.63
C LEU A 522 -0.82 5.97 8.50
N ASP A 523 0.23 6.76 8.28
CA ASP A 523 0.13 8.19 7.99
C ASP A 523 -0.60 8.44 6.67
N ASP A 524 -0.34 7.67 5.60
CA ASP A 524 -1.08 7.75 4.34
C ASP A 524 -2.60 7.59 4.53
N VAL A 525 -3.06 6.74 5.47
CA VAL A 525 -4.50 6.57 5.77
C VAL A 525 -5.06 7.80 6.49
N VAL A 526 -4.33 8.33 7.47
CA VAL A 526 -4.71 9.56 8.18
C VAL A 526 -4.73 10.76 7.23
N ILE A 527 -3.73 10.86 6.35
CA ILE A 527 -3.62 11.87 5.30
C ILE A 527 -4.76 11.70 4.30
N ARG A 528 -5.11 10.49 3.86
CA ARG A 528 -6.29 10.25 3.00
C ARG A 528 -7.61 10.63 3.69
N MET A 529 -7.73 10.42 5.00
CA MET A 529 -8.91 10.86 5.76
C MET A 529 -8.99 12.39 5.87
N GLN A 530 -7.85 13.06 6.07
CA GLN A 530 -7.76 14.52 6.20
C GLN A 530 -7.82 15.24 4.84
N PHE A 531 -7.36 14.60 3.77
CA PHE A 531 -7.55 15.00 2.37
C PHE A 531 -8.96 14.64 1.86
N GLY A 532 -9.96 15.02 2.66
CA GLY A 532 -11.38 14.78 2.40
C GLY A 532 -11.94 15.64 1.27
N ALA A 533 -13.19 15.41 0.90
CA ALA A 533 -13.82 16.03 -0.28
C ALA A 533 -13.72 17.57 -0.34
N SER A 534 -13.82 18.27 0.80
CA SER A 534 -13.70 19.74 0.84
C SER A 534 -12.29 20.22 0.48
N VAL A 535 -11.27 19.56 1.04
CA VAL A 535 -9.85 19.88 0.80
C VAL A 535 -9.45 19.57 -0.64
N ARG A 536 -10.00 18.49 -1.21
CA ARG A 536 -9.77 18.15 -2.62
C ARG A 536 -10.39 19.16 -3.58
N ILE A 537 -11.58 19.69 -3.26
CA ILE A 537 -12.20 20.77 -4.06
C ILE A 537 -11.28 22.01 -4.05
N GLU A 538 -10.86 22.47 -2.87
CA GLU A 538 -9.94 23.62 -2.76
C GLU A 538 -8.63 23.39 -3.55
N PHE A 539 -8.07 22.17 -3.48
CA PHE A 539 -6.88 21.79 -4.22
C PHE A 539 -7.08 21.88 -5.74
N TYR A 540 -8.18 21.35 -6.26
CA TYR A 540 -8.49 21.41 -7.70
C TYR A 540 -8.86 22.82 -8.17
N GLU A 541 -9.54 23.62 -7.34
CA GLU A 541 -9.89 25.02 -7.64
C GLU A 541 -8.62 25.87 -7.76
N ALA A 542 -7.69 25.71 -6.83
CA ALA A 542 -6.40 26.40 -6.86
C ALA A 542 -5.59 26.03 -8.11
N LEU A 543 -5.53 24.74 -8.47
CA LEU A 543 -4.89 24.30 -9.71
C LEU A 543 -5.59 24.84 -10.96
N SER A 544 -6.92 24.78 -11.01
CA SER A 544 -7.71 25.29 -12.14
C SER A 544 -7.45 26.79 -12.36
N LEU A 545 -7.45 27.58 -11.29
CA LEU A 545 -7.20 29.03 -11.32
C LEU A 545 -5.77 29.37 -11.78
N LEU A 546 -4.77 28.64 -11.29
CA LEU A 546 -3.37 28.87 -11.68
C LEU A 546 -3.13 28.51 -13.15
N LEU A 547 -3.68 27.38 -13.60
CA LEU A 547 -3.60 26.97 -15.01
C LEU A 547 -4.36 27.93 -15.94
N GLU A 548 -5.50 28.49 -15.51
CA GLU A 548 -6.25 29.51 -16.26
C GLU A 548 -5.42 30.78 -16.48
N ASN A 549 -4.60 31.14 -15.50
CA ASN A 549 -3.64 32.25 -15.59
C ASN A 549 -2.32 31.86 -16.29
N ARG A 550 -2.31 30.76 -17.05
CA ARG A 550 -1.17 30.23 -17.82
C ARG A 550 0.08 29.90 -16.99
N VAL A 551 -0.08 29.63 -15.70
CA VAL A 551 1.01 29.07 -14.88
C VAL A 551 1.23 27.61 -15.30
N LEU A 552 2.49 27.19 -15.47
CA LEU A 552 2.80 25.79 -15.76
C LEU A 552 2.45 24.91 -14.55
N LEU A 553 1.98 23.69 -14.79
CA LEU A 553 1.51 22.78 -13.74
C LEU A 553 2.53 22.58 -12.60
N ASN A 554 3.81 22.42 -12.95
CA ASN A 554 4.87 22.24 -11.96
C ASN A 554 5.07 23.48 -11.09
N ASP A 555 4.98 24.68 -11.67
CA ASP A 555 5.12 25.93 -10.93
C ASP A 555 3.89 26.25 -10.09
N ALA A 556 2.70 25.88 -10.57
CA ALA A 556 1.47 25.94 -9.79
C ALA A 556 1.56 25.07 -8.52
N LEU A 557 2.04 23.83 -8.66
CA LEU A 557 2.24 22.92 -7.52
C LEU A 557 3.28 23.43 -6.52
N LYS A 558 4.37 24.06 -7.00
CA LYS A 558 5.37 24.70 -6.12
C LYS A 558 4.78 25.84 -5.31
N GLU A 559 4.03 26.75 -5.94
CA GLU A 559 3.41 27.88 -5.23
C GLU A 559 2.35 27.39 -4.23
N MET A 560 1.55 26.39 -4.62
CA MET A 560 0.60 25.74 -3.70
C MET A 560 1.30 25.06 -2.52
N TYR A 561 2.47 24.43 -2.73
CA TYR A 561 3.24 23.82 -1.65
C TYR A 561 3.76 24.87 -0.66
N LYS A 562 4.26 26.01 -1.15
CA LYS A 562 4.69 27.12 -0.28
C LYS A 562 3.55 27.61 0.62
N ILE A 563 2.36 27.77 0.05
CA ILE A 563 1.17 28.21 0.80
C ILE A 563 0.76 27.14 1.82
N ALA A 564 0.64 25.88 1.40
CA ALA A 564 0.19 24.79 2.26
C ALA A 564 1.18 24.47 3.40
N SER A 565 2.48 24.68 3.17
CA SER A 565 3.53 24.46 4.16
C SER A 565 3.83 25.70 5.03
N GLU A 566 3.07 26.80 4.90
CA GLU A 566 3.37 28.09 5.56
C GLU A 566 4.83 28.53 5.34
N GLU A 567 5.27 28.56 4.08
CA GLU A 567 6.66 28.84 3.68
C GLU A 567 7.68 27.88 4.31
N GLY A 568 7.29 26.61 4.48
CA GLY A 568 8.15 25.57 5.07
C GLY A 568 8.10 25.46 6.60
N LYS A 569 7.25 26.25 7.28
CA LYS A 569 7.05 26.14 8.75
C LYS A 569 6.25 24.91 9.16
N LYS A 570 5.37 24.40 8.28
CA LYS A 570 4.52 23.22 8.49
C LYS A 570 4.59 22.24 7.31
N PRO A 571 5.76 21.64 7.03
CA PRO A 571 5.91 20.71 5.91
C PRO A 571 5.15 19.38 6.13
N LYS A 572 4.79 19.07 7.39
CA LYS A 572 4.02 17.89 7.77
C LYS A 572 2.50 18.10 7.72
N ASP A 573 1.99 19.25 7.24
CA ASP A 573 0.56 19.41 7.00
C ASP A 573 0.12 18.38 5.93
N PRO A 574 -0.96 17.60 6.15
CA PRO A 574 -1.43 16.60 5.20
C PRO A 574 -1.62 17.14 3.77
N ARG A 575 -2.03 18.40 3.64
CA ARG A 575 -2.17 19.07 2.33
C ARG A 575 -0.82 19.34 1.71
N ALA A 576 0.14 19.83 2.51
CA ALA A 576 1.50 20.07 2.06
C ALA A 576 2.15 18.76 1.57
N ILE A 577 1.93 17.64 2.26
CA ILE A 577 2.45 16.32 1.86
C ILE A 577 1.89 15.87 0.51
N VAL A 578 0.57 15.95 0.31
CA VAL A 578 -0.05 15.56 -0.97
C VAL A 578 0.43 16.45 -2.12
N ILE A 579 0.51 17.77 -1.90
CA ILE A 579 0.99 18.72 -2.91
C ILE A 579 2.48 18.47 -3.20
N HIS A 580 3.29 18.15 -2.18
CA HIS A 580 4.69 17.82 -2.34
C HIS A 580 4.90 16.56 -3.19
N ASP A 581 4.13 15.50 -2.93
CA ASP A 581 4.20 14.26 -3.71
C ASP A 581 3.80 14.50 -5.18
N CYS A 582 2.73 15.28 -5.41
CA CYS A 582 2.35 15.74 -6.76
C CYS A 582 3.45 16.56 -7.43
N MET A 583 4.07 17.50 -6.72
CA MET A 583 5.15 18.34 -7.22
C MET A 583 6.38 17.52 -7.63
N MET A 584 6.82 16.59 -6.76
CA MET A 584 7.97 15.72 -7.03
C MET A 584 7.69 14.78 -8.20
N GLY A 585 6.53 14.13 -8.21
CA GLY A 585 6.18 13.19 -9.28
C GLY A 585 6.03 13.86 -10.64
N VAL A 586 5.40 15.03 -10.71
CA VAL A 586 5.30 15.80 -11.97
C VAL A 586 6.66 16.35 -12.38
N GLY A 587 7.50 16.77 -11.42
CA GLY A 587 8.87 17.22 -11.68
C GLY A 587 9.77 16.14 -12.29
N GLU A 588 9.51 14.87 -12.00
CA GLU A 588 10.17 13.70 -12.60
C GLU A 588 9.58 13.28 -13.95
N GLY A 589 8.60 14.03 -14.49
CA GLY A 589 7.96 13.72 -15.77
C GLY A 589 6.84 12.67 -15.68
N ARG A 590 6.38 12.30 -14.48
CA ARG A 590 5.22 11.43 -14.31
C ARG A 590 3.92 12.22 -14.55
N PRO A 591 2.89 11.64 -15.19
CA PRO A 591 1.56 12.27 -15.27
C PRO A 591 1.00 12.51 -13.86
N LEU A 592 0.40 13.68 -13.63
CA LEU A 592 -0.24 14.04 -12.37
C LEU A 592 -1.36 13.06 -12.00
N SER A 593 -2.11 12.53 -12.97
CA SER A 593 -3.11 11.48 -12.72
C SER A 593 -2.52 10.25 -12.04
N LYS A 594 -1.31 9.82 -12.45
CA LYS A 594 -0.64 8.65 -11.89
C LYS A 594 -0.18 8.89 -10.45
N VAL A 595 0.20 10.11 -10.11
CA VAL A 595 0.61 10.49 -8.75
C VAL A 595 -0.62 10.64 -7.86
N LEU A 596 -1.67 11.32 -8.35
CA LEU A 596 -2.93 11.51 -7.62
C LEU A 596 -3.72 10.22 -7.40
N ALA A 597 -3.46 9.15 -8.16
CA ALA A 597 -4.05 7.84 -7.93
C ALA A 597 -3.78 7.29 -6.52
N LYS A 598 -2.67 7.73 -5.87
CA LYS A 598 -2.38 7.41 -4.47
C LYS A 598 -3.35 8.09 -3.50
N TRP A 599 -3.89 9.25 -3.83
CA TRP A 599 -4.61 10.12 -2.88
C TRP A 599 -6.11 10.26 -3.17
N THR A 600 -6.53 9.88 -4.38
CA THR A 600 -7.87 10.13 -4.90
C THR A 600 -8.55 8.82 -5.31
N ASN A 601 -9.86 8.88 -5.56
CA ASN A 601 -10.55 7.71 -6.09
C ASN A 601 -10.30 7.56 -7.61
N TYR A 602 -10.57 6.36 -8.12
CA TYR A 602 -10.38 6.04 -9.53
C TYR A 602 -11.15 6.96 -10.49
N GLN A 603 -12.32 7.45 -10.11
CA GLN A 603 -13.13 8.34 -10.96
C GLN A 603 -12.46 9.72 -11.12
N GLU A 604 -11.97 10.30 -10.04
CA GLU A 604 -11.18 11.56 -10.03
C GLU A 604 -9.91 11.37 -10.88
N THR A 605 -9.18 10.27 -10.67
CA THR A 605 -7.98 9.93 -11.45
C THR A 605 -8.26 9.81 -12.95
N SER A 606 -9.37 9.17 -13.33
CA SER A 606 -9.73 8.94 -14.74
C SER A 606 -10.08 10.23 -15.48
N LEU A 607 -10.77 11.15 -14.82
CA LEU A 607 -11.09 12.47 -15.38
C LEU A 607 -9.84 13.32 -15.59
N ILE A 608 -8.94 13.32 -14.60
CA ILE A 608 -7.67 14.05 -14.69
C ILE A 608 -6.80 13.45 -15.81
N ALA A 609 -6.71 12.12 -15.91
CA ALA A 609 -6.00 11.45 -16.99
C ALA A 609 -6.56 11.79 -18.39
N ALA A 610 -7.89 11.92 -18.51
CA ALA A 610 -8.52 12.37 -19.75
C ALA A 610 -8.18 13.84 -20.06
N GLY A 611 -8.13 14.69 -19.03
CA GLY A 611 -7.66 16.08 -19.13
C GLY A 611 -6.21 16.21 -19.58
N GLU A 612 -5.32 15.38 -19.03
CA GLU A 612 -3.91 15.33 -19.44
C GLU A 612 -3.76 14.90 -20.89
N LYS A 613 -4.48 13.85 -21.30
CA LYS A 613 -4.43 13.33 -22.67
C LYS A 613 -5.01 14.30 -23.70
N SER A 614 -6.06 15.04 -23.32
CA SER A 614 -6.70 16.05 -24.18
C SER A 614 -6.02 17.42 -24.12
N GLY A 615 -5.02 17.61 -23.25
CA GLY A 615 -4.35 18.89 -23.04
C GLY A 615 -5.23 19.94 -22.34
N ASN A 616 -6.38 19.56 -21.78
CA ASN A 616 -7.32 20.46 -21.11
C ASN A 616 -7.51 20.07 -19.63
N LEU A 617 -6.41 20.14 -18.87
CA LEU A 617 -6.38 19.86 -17.44
C LEU A 617 -7.33 20.75 -16.63
N LYS A 618 -7.48 22.01 -17.05
CA LYS A 618 -8.40 22.99 -16.44
C LYS A 618 -9.83 22.48 -16.45
N LYS A 619 -10.34 22.09 -17.62
CA LYS A 619 -11.68 21.50 -17.76
C LYS A 619 -11.82 20.22 -16.92
N ALA A 620 -10.80 19.37 -16.89
CA ALA A 620 -10.84 18.14 -16.11
C ALA A 620 -10.90 18.39 -14.59
N PHE A 621 -10.23 19.42 -14.07
CA PHE A 621 -10.39 19.82 -12.66
C PHE A 621 -11.79 20.37 -12.37
N ASP A 622 -12.32 21.24 -13.24
CA ASP A 622 -13.68 21.78 -13.11
C ASP A 622 -14.75 20.66 -13.13
N ASP A 623 -14.54 19.66 -13.98
CA ASP A 623 -15.37 18.46 -14.11
C ASP A 623 -15.26 17.56 -12.87
N THR A 624 -14.05 17.42 -12.32
CA THR A 624 -13.80 16.65 -11.10
C THR A 624 -14.45 17.29 -9.87
N ILE A 625 -14.32 18.63 -9.73
CA ILE A 625 -14.99 19.42 -8.68
C ILE A 625 -16.50 19.23 -8.74
N ARG A 626 -17.09 19.25 -9.94
CA ARG A 626 -18.53 19.01 -10.16
C ARG A 626 -18.97 17.64 -9.62
N VAL A 627 -18.24 16.57 -9.93
CA VAL A 627 -18.55 15.21 -9.43
C VAL A 627 -18.43 15.12 -7.90
N ILE A 628 -17.39 15.69 -7.31
CA ILE A 628 -17.20 15.67 -5.84
C ILE A 628 -18.32 16.46 -5.14
N THR A 629 -18.67 17.63 -5.66
CA THR A 629 -19.72 18.50 -5.12
C THR A 629 -21.08 17.82 -5.21
N ALA A 630 -21.40 17.21 -6.35
CA ALA A 630 -22.62 16.43 -6.56
C ALA A 630 -22.77 15.32 -5.51
N LYS A 631 -21.74 14.50 -5.31
CA LYS A 631 -21.74 13.43 -4.29
C LYS A 631 -21.96 13.98 -2.88
N ARG A 632 -21.35 15.11 -2.53
CA ARG A 632 -21.49 15.74 -1.22
C ARG A 632 -22.91 16.27 -0.98
N GLN A 633 -23.50 16.93 -1.98
CA GLN A 633 -24.89 17.43 -1.89
C GLN A 633 -25.88 16.27 -1.74
N ILE A 634 -25.65 15.17 -2.47
CA ILE A 634 -26.42 13.94 -2.34
C ILE A 634 -26.31 13.36 -0.92
N LEU A 635 -25.09 13.19 -0.41
CA LEU A 635 -24.85 12.64 0.93
C LEU A 635 -25.49 13.51 2.02
N GLY A 636 -25.40 14.84 1.89
CA GLY A 636 -26.07 15.78 2.80
C GLY A 636 -27.59 15.66 2.77
N ALA A 637 -28.19 15.53 1.58
CA ALA A 637 -29.63 15.33 1.43
C ALA A 637 -30.11 14.00 2.01
N VAL A 638 -29.32 12.92 1.88
CA VAL A 638 -29.64 11.61 2.47
C VAL A 638 -29.47 11.61 3.99
N LEU A 639 -28.39 12.20 4.49
CA LEU A 639 -28.13 12.29 5.93
C LEU A 639 -29.27 13.05 6.63
N THR A 640 -29.65 14.21 6.08
CA THR A 640 -30.80 14.98 6.60
C THR A 640 -32.11 14.19 6.48
N ALA A 641 -32.34 13.48 5.37
CA ALA A 641 -33.54 12.66 5.20
C ALA A 641 -33.64 11.44 6.14
N THR A 642 -32.53 10.98 6.71
CA THR A 642 -32.50 9.77 7.56
C THR A 642 -32.38 10.10 9.05
N VAL A 643 -31.57 11.09 9.42
CA VAL A 643 -31.32 11.46 10.82
C VAL A 643 -32.59 11.94 11.50
N TYR A 644 -33.36 12.83 10.87
CA TYR A 644 -34.55 13.41 11.51
C TYR A 644 -35.63 12.36 11.84
N PRO A 645 -36.06 11.49 10.91
CA PRO A 645 -37.01 10.42 11.24
C PRO A 645 -36.51 9.46 12.33
N VAL A 646 -35.21 9.13 12.34
CA VAL A 646 -34.62 8.25 13.36
C VAL A 646 -34.62 8.90 14.74
N VAL A 647 -34.33 10.21 14.82
CA VAL A 647 -34.41 10.96 16.08
C VAL A 647 -35.85 11.03 16.58
N LEU A 648 -36.82 11.35 15.72
CA LEU A 648 -38.24 11.37 16.09
C LEU A 648 -38.74 9.99 16.54
N PHE A 649 -38.40 8.93 15.81
CA PHE A 649 -38.76 7.56 16.17
C PHE A 649 -38.14 7.13 17.50
N SER A 650 -36.85 7.43 17.72
CA SER A 650 -36.18 7.11 18.98
C SER A 650 -36.79 7.85 20.17
N LEU A 651 -37.15 9.12 20.00
CA LEU A 651 -37.88 9.89 21.01
C LEU A 651 -39.25 9.28 21.32
N ALA A 652 -40.01 8.89 20.29
CA ALA A 652 -41.31 8.23 20.46
C ALA A 652 -41.16 6.89 21.22
N CYS A 653 -40.15 6.09 20.91
CA CYS A 653 -39.85 4.85 21.64
C CYS A 653 -39.49 5.11 23.11
N VAL A 654 -38.67 6.14 23.41
CA VAL A 654 -38.32 6.51 24.79
C VAL A 654 -39.55 6.95 25.57
N LEU A 655 -40.40 7.80 24.97
CA LEU A 655 -41.64 8.27 25.58
C LEU A 655 -42.59 7.10 25.89
N LEU A 656 -42.82 6.21 24.91
CA LEU A 656 -43.64 5.02 25.10
C LEU A 656 -43.10 4.10 26.19
N ASN A 657 -41.77 3.90 26.24
CA ASN A 657 -41.11 3.08 27.25
C ASN A 657 -41.21 3.70 28.66
N MET A 658 -41.12 5.03 28.76
CA MET A 658 -41.32 5.76 30.02
C MET A 658 -42.76 5.62 30.51
N VAL A 659 -43.74 5.84 29.64
CA VAL A 659 -45.17 5.69 29.96
C VAL A 659 -45.47 4.26 30.43
N ALA A 660 -44.99 3.25 29.69
CA ALA A 660 -45.29 1.86 29.95
C ALA A 660 -44.65 1.31 31.24
N ASN A 661 -43.43 1.73 31.59
CA ASN A 661 -42.70 1.19 32.75
C ASN A 661 -42.78 2.07 34.00
N GLN A 662 -43.01 3.38 33.86
CA GLN A 662 -42.99 4.30 35.00
C GLN A 662 -44.36 4.90 35.32
N LEU A 663 -45.14 5.30 34.31
CA LEU A 663 -46.42 5.98 34.52
C LEU A 663 -47.56 5.00 34.79
N VAL A 664 -47.84 4.09 33.84
CA VAL A 664 -48.98 3.16 33.92
C VAL A 664 -48.92 2.24 35.14
N PRO A 665 -47.79 1.60 35.50
CA PRO A 665 -47.75 0.69 36.65
C PRO A 665 -47.94 1.39 38.00
N LYS A 666 -47.54 2.67 38.13
CA LYS A 666 -47.79 3.44 39.35
C LYS A 666 -49.28 3.75 39.52
N LEU A 667 -49.97 4.03 38.41
CA LEU A 667 -51.41 4.32 38.40
C LEU A 667 -52.28 3.07 38.56
N ALA A 668 -51.88 1.95 37.94
CA ALA A 668 -52.56 0.66 38.06
C ALA A 668 -52.54 0.08 39.50
N LYS A 669 -51.61 0.54 40.35
CA LYS A 669 -51.57 0.19 41.77
C LYS A 669 -52.58 0.96 42.62
N THR A 670 -53.03 2.13 42.16
CA THR A 670 -53.94 3.01 42.90
C THR A 670 -55.40 2.87 42.48
N THR A 671 -55.65 2.46 41.23
CA THR A 671 -57.00 2.31 40.64
C THR A 671 -57.06 1.05 39.80
N ASN A 672 -58.22 0.38 39.78
CA ASN A 672 -58.41 -0.85 39.01
C ASN A 672 -58.34 -0.55 37.50
N PRO A 673 -57.38 -1.12 36.74
CA PRO A 673 -57.26 -0.89 35.30
C PRO A 673 -58.47 -1.33 34.47
N ALA A 674 -59.30 -2.24 34.99
CA ALA A 674 -60.48 -2.75 34.29
C ALA A 674 -61.62 -1.73 34.16
N THR A 675 -61.60 -0.65 34.96
CA THR A 675 -62.62 0.41 34.93
C THR A 675 -62.20 1.61 34.08
N TRP A 676 -61.07 1.53 33.38
CA TRP A 676 -60.57 2.62 32.54
C TRP A 676 -61.26 2.59 31.18
N GLU A 677 -61.83 3.73 30.75
CA GLU A 677 -62.49 3.89 29.45
C GLU A 677 -61.79 4.98 28.61
N GLY A 678 -62.09 5.02 27.30
CA GLY A 678 -61.56 6.03 26.39
C GLY A 678 -60.02 6.03 26.27
N ALA A 679 -59.40 7.20 26.37
CA ALA A 679 -57.95 7.37 26.21
C ALA A 679 -57.12 6.62 27.26
N ALA A 680 -57.65 6.43 28.48
CA ALA A 680 -56.98 5.68 29.53
C ALA A 680 -56.87 4.17 29.19
N ALA A 681 -57.91 3.60 28.57
CA ALA A 681 -57.89 2.22 28.10
C ALA A 681 -56.90 2.02 26.96
N VAL A 682 -56.83 2.97 26.01
CA VAL A 682 -55.85 2.95 24.91
C VAL A 682 -54.43 3.03 25.44
N LEU A 683 -54.17 3.92 26.40
CA LEU A 683 -52.87 4.08 27.05
C LEU A 683 -52.43 2.80 27.77
N TYR A 684 -53.36 2.10 28.44
CA TYR A 684 -53.09 0.82 29.09
C TYR A 684 -52.76 -0.30 28.08
N ARG A 685 -53.50 -0.41 26.97
CA ARG A 685 -53.21 -1.39 25.91
C ARG A 685 -51.85 -1.13 25.25
N MET A 686 -51.53 0.14 24.98
CA MET A 686 -50.21 0.54 24.49
C MET A 686 -49.10 0.16 25.47
N ALA A 687 -49.28 0.40 26.77
CA ALA A 687 -48.33 0.01 27.80
C ALA A 687 -48.12 -1.52 27.89
N GLN A 688 -49.20 -2.30 27.78
CA GLN A 688 -49.11 -3.78 27.74
C GLN A 688 -48.36 -4.27 26.50
N PHE A 689 -48.60 -3.65 25.34
CA PHE A 689 -47.84 -3.97 24.13
C PHE A 689 -46.36 -3.63 24.26
N VAL A 690 -46.02 -2.45 24.78
CA VAL A 690 -44.63 -2.00 24.95
C VAL A 690 -43.87 -2.87 25.96
N THR A 691 -44.52 -3.29 27.05
CA THR A 691 -43.91 -4.15 28.07
C THR A 691 -43.75 -5.62 27.62
N GLY A 692 -44.73 -6.17 26.89
CA GLY A 692 -44.69 -7.54 26.38
C GLY A 692 -43.88 -7.71 25.09
N TYR A 693 -44.19 -6.92 24.07
CA TYR A 693 -43.66 -7.06 22.70
C TYR A 693 -42.76 -5.90 22.26
N GLY A 694 -42.61 -4.82 23.03
CA GLY A 694 -41.89 -3.62 22.58
C GLY A 694 -40.42 -3.87 22.20
N LYS A 695 -39.66 -4.61 23.01
CA LYS A 695 -38.26 -4.96 22.72
C LYS A 695 -38.10 -5.85 21.47
N PRO A 696 -38.82 -6.98 21.31
CA PRO A 696 -38.71 -7.79 20.10
C PRO A 696 -39.21 -7.06 18.85
N THR A 697 -40.27 -6.23 18.95
CA THR A 697 -40.72 -5.40 17.82
C THR A 697 -39.66 -4.37 17.40
N LEU A 698 -39.01 -3.71 18.36
CA LEU A 698 -37.92 -2.76 18.06
C LEU A 698 -36.73 -3.47 17.39
N ALA A 699 -36.33 -4.64 17.91
CA ALA A 699 -35.28 -5.46 17.32
C ALA A 699 -35.64 -5.89 15.88
N ALA A 700 -36.89 -6.33 15.65
CA ALA A 700 -37.36 -6.71 14.32
C ALA A 700 -37.34 -5.53 13.34
N ILE A 701 -37.73 -4.32 13.76
CA ILE A 701 -37.66 -3.11 12.94
C ILE A 701 -36.21 -2.77 12.61
N ILE A 702 -35.30 -2.82 13.59
CA ILE A 702 -33.87 -2.55 13.38
C ILE A 702 -33.27 -3.57 12.40
N ILE A 703 -33.56 -4.87 12.58
CA ILE A 703 -33.09 -5.94 11.69
C ILE A 703 -33.65 -5.73 10.27
N MET A 704 -34.95 -5.43 10.13
CA MET A 704 -35.58 -5.14 8.85
C MET A 704 -34.89 -3.96 8.15
N VAL A 705 -34.63 -2.87 8.87
CA VAL A 705 -33.90 -1.71 8.33
C VAL A 705 -32.49 -2.11 7.90
N ILE A 706 -31.73 -2.81 8.74
CA ILE A 706 -30.38 -3.28 8.40
C ILE A 706 -30.41 -4.16 7.15
N VAL A 707 -31.34 -5.11 7.05
CA VAL A 707 -31.50 -5.98 5.87
C VAL A 707 -31.81 -5.15 4.63
N VAL A 708 -32.73 -4.19 4.71
CA VAL A 708 -33.08 -3.32 3.57
C VAL A 708 -31.86 -2.52 3.09
N PHE A 709 -31.12 -1.87 3.99
CA PHE A 709 -29.97 -1.03 3.60
C PHE A 709 -28.77 -1.85 3.13
N THR A 710 -28.50 -3.00 3.75
CA THR A 710 -27.41 -3.90 3.33
C THR A 710 -27.69 -4.58 1.99
N THR A 711 -28.95 -4.78 1.63
CA THR A 711 -29.33 -5.44 0.36
C THR A 711 -29.38 -4.49 -0.84
N PHE A 712 -29.38 -3.16 -0.67
CA PHE A 712 -29.42 -2.19 -1.77
C PHE A 712 -28.41 -2.45 -2.92
N PRO A 713 -27.11 -2.68 -2.66
CA PRO A 713 -26.14 -2.90 -3.74
C PRO A 713 -26.19 -4.32 -4.35
N TYR A 714 -26.84 -5.29 -3.70
CA TYR A 714 -26.77 -6.70 -4.08
C TYR A 714 -28.07 -7.30 -4.64
N PHE A 715 -29.24 -6.78 -4.23
CA PHE A 715 -30.54 -7.29 -4.65
C PHE A 715 -30.80 -6.97 -6.13
N ARG A 716 -31.05 -8.00 -6.95
CA ARG A 716 -31.07 -7.98 -8.42
C ARG A 716 -32.23 -8.78 -9.00
N GLY A 717 -32.42 -8.72 -10.31
CA GLY A 717 -33.42 -9.51 -11.05
C GLY A 717 -34.82 -8.89 -11.07
N SER A 718 -35.79 -9.61 -11.65
CA SER A 718 -37.14 -9.09 -11.93
C SER A 718 -37.89 -8.54 -10.71
N PRO A 719 -37.85 -9.16 -9.52
CA PRO A 719 -38.50 -8.60 -8.33
C PRO A 719 -37.96 -7.22 -7.96
N ARG A 720 -36.66 -6.98 -8.18
CA ARG A 720 -36.00 -5.70 -7.85
C ARG A 720 -36.61 -4.53 -8.62
N VAL A 721 -37.02 -4.75 -9.87
CA VAL A 721 -37.59 -3.72 -10.75
C VAL A 721 -38.90 -3.16 -10.17
N TYR A 722 -39.70 -4.02 -9.54
CA TYR A 722 -40.90 -3.60 -8.83
C TYR A 722 -40.56 -2.76 -7.60
N PHE A 723 -39.64 -3.25 -6.75
CA PHE A 723 -39.23 -2.53 -5.53
C PHE A 723 -38.59 -1.18 -5.83
N ASP A 724 -37.89 -1.02 -6.96
CA ASP A 724 -37.31 0.26 -7.40
C ASP A 724 -38.37 1.37 -7.61
N ARG A 725 -39.66 1.06 -7.59
CA ARG A 725 -40.75 2.05 -7.63
C ARG A 725 -41.19 2.54 -6.25
N LEU A 726 -40.77 1.87 -5.18
CA LEU A 726 -41.18 2.15 -3.79
C LEU A 726 -40.00 2.70 -2.96
N PRO A 727 -40.22 3.70 -2.08
CA PRO A 727 -39.21 4.10 -1.09
C PRO A 727 -38.87 2.94 -0.13
N PRO A 728 -37.61 2.79 0.32
CA PRO A 728 -36.42 3.63 0.04
C PRO A 728 -35.69 3.30 -1.28
N TRP A 729 -36.04 2.21 -1.96
CA TRP A 729 -35.34 1.75 -3.16
C TRP A 729 -35.47 2.71 -4.36
N SER A 730 -36.61 3.40 -4.49
CA SER A 730 -36.79 4.43 -5.52
C SER A 730 -35.83 5.61 -5.35
N ILE A 731 -35.50 5.97 -4.10
CA ILE A 731 -34.50 6.98 -3.76
C ILE A 731 -33.12 6.48 -4.15
N TYR A 732 -32.79 5.24 -3.80
CA TYR A 732 -31.52 4.61 -4.18
C TYR A 732 -31.32 4.58 -5.71
N ARG A 733 -32.36 4.19 -6.47
CA ARG A 733 -32.33 4.19 -7.94
C ARG A 733 -32.08 5.58 -8.50
N MET A 734 -32.86 6.57 -8.06
CA MET A 734 -32.75 7.96 -8.54
C MET A 734 -31.37 8.54 -8.26
N LEU A 735 -30.81 8.26 -7.08
CA LEU A 735 -29.55 8.81 -6.61
C LEU A 735 -28.34 8.21 -7.38
N HIS A 736 -28.32 6.89 -7.56
CA HIS A 736 -27.33 6.24 -8.41
C HIS A 736 -27.52 6.56 -9.90
N GLY A 737 -28.77 6.76 -10.33
CA GLY A 737 -29.11 7.15 -11.69
C GLY A 737 -28.62 8.56 -12.05
N SER A 738 -28.81 9.54 -11.17
CA SER A 738 -28.30 10.91 -11.35
C SER A 738 -26.78 10.94 -11.34
N THR A 739 -26.14 10.16 -10.45
CA THR A 739 -24.68 10.02 -10.42
C THR A 739 -24.14 9.38 -11.70
N PHE A 740 -24.84 8.36 -12.21
CA PHE A 740 -24.50 7.70 -13.47
C PHE A 740 -24.58 8.68 -14.64
N LEU A 741 -25.68 9.43 -14.78
CA LEU A 741 -25.82 10.41 -15.86
C LEU A 741 -24.75 11.49 -15.80
N LEU A 742 -24.46 12.02 -14.61
CA LEU A 742 -23.41 13.00 -14.43
C LEU A 742 -22.05 12.45 -14.88
N ASN A 743 -21.68 11.25 -14.43
CA ASN A 743 -20.41 10.64 -14.80
C ASN A 743 -20.31 10.39 -16.31
N VAL A 744 -21.37 9.87 -16.94
CA VAL A 744 -21.43 9.69 -18.40
C VAL A 744 -21.27 11.04 -19.09
N ALA A 745 -22.01 12.05 -18.67
CA ALA A 745 -21.99 13.37 -19.30
C ALA A 745 -20.60 14.02 -19.22
N VAL A 746 -19.98 13.96 -18.05
CA VAL A 746 -18.65 14.50 -17.82
C VAL A 746 -17.62 13.76 -18.69
N MET A 747 -17.61 12.42 -18.67
CA MET A 747 -16.68 11.61 -19.46
C MET A 747 -16.81 11.87 -20.97
N LEU A 748 -18.04 11.96 -21.48
CA LEU A 748 -18.31 12.34 -22.87
C LEU A 748 -17.77 13.73 -23.18
N SER A 749 -18.03 14.71 -22.31
CA SER A 749 -17.54 16.08 -22.49
C SER A 749 -16.01 16.19 -22.43
N SER A 750 -15.33 15.23 -21.79
CA SER A 750 -13.87 15.09 -21.79
C SER A 750 -13.32 14.28 -22.98
N GLY A 751 -14.18 13.93 -23.95
CA GLY A 751 -13.79 13.23 -25.18
C GLY A 751 -13.68 11.70 -25.08
N ILE A 752 -14.17 11.10 -23.99
CA ILE A 752 -14.25 9.64 -23.85
C ILE A 752 -15.46 9.15 -24.65
N LYS A 753 -15.30 8.10 -25.47
CA LYS A 753 -16.42 7.52 -26.22
C LYS A 753 -17.46 6.93 -25.27
N LEU A 754 -18.74 7.00 -25.64
CA LEU A 754 -19.84 6.49 -24.82
C LEU A 754 -19.63 5.03 -24.36
N GLN A 755 -19.21 4.16 -25.28
CA GLN A 755 -18.99 2.75 -24.98
C GLN A 755 -17.87 2.54 -23.96
N ASP A 756 -16.77 3.28 -24.11
CA ASP A 756 -15.64 3.25 -23.17
C ASP A 756 -16.05 3.78 -21.80
N ALA A 757 -16.84 4.86 -21.76
CA ALA A 757 -17.41 5.39 -20.52
C ALA A 757 -18.31 4.37 -19.81
N LEU A 758 -19.19 3.67 -20.54
CA LEU A 758 -20.05 2.62 -19.97
C LEU A 758 -19.25 1.41 -19.49
N MET A 759 -18.22 0.97 -20.22
CA MET A 759 -17.32 -0.12 -19.79
C MET A 759 -16.60 0.26 -18.49
N LEU A 760 -16.05 1.47 -18.43
CA LEU A 760 -15.34 1.99 -17.25
C LEU A 760 -16.25 2.09 -16.03
N LEU A 761 -17.49 2.56 -16.22
CA LEU A 761 -18.48 2.66 -15.15
C LEU A 761 -18.98 1.27 -14.70
N SER A 762 -19.16 0.32 -15.62
CA SER A 762 -19.56 -1.06 -15.29
C SER A 762 -18.49 -1.80 -14.48
N ALA A 763 -17.22 -1.64 -14.83
CA ALA A 763 -16.10 -2.31 -14.16
C ALA A 763 -16.03 -2.02 -12.65
N HIS A 764 -16.46 -0.82 -12.24
CA HIS A 764 -16.41 -0.35 -10.85
C HIS A 764 -17.81 -0.24 -10.20
N ALA A 765 -18.88 -0.67 -10.90
CA ALA A 765 -20.24 -0.60 -10.40
C ALA A 765 -20.54 -1.71 -9.40
N ASN A 766 -21.36 -1.40 -8.39
CA ASN A 766 -21.95 -2.44 -7.53
C ASN A 766 -22.89 -3.35 -8.34
N PRO A 767 -23.18 -4.59 -7.88
CA PRO A 767 -23.95 -5.56 -8.65
C PRO A 767 -25.29 -5.04 -9.21
N TRP A 768 -26.04 -4.26 -8.43
CA TRP A 768 -27.32 -3.65 -8.87
C TRP A 768 -27.14 -2.65 -10.01
N LEU A 769 -26.13 -1.77 -9.93
CA LEU A 769 -25.85 -0.77 -10.95
C LEU A 769 -25.24 -1.43 -12.20
N LYS A 770 -24.35 -2.41 -11.99
CA LYS A 770 -23.71 -3.17 -13.06
C LYS A 770 -24.71 -3.87 -13.98
N GLU A 771 -25.72 -4.53 -13.42
CA GLU A 771 -26.82 -5.15 -14.19
C GLU A 771 -27.51 -4.17 -15.16
N ARG A 772 -27.69 -2.90 -14.73
CA ARG A 772 -28.33 -1.84 -15.53
C ARG A 772 -27.38 -1.26 -16.57
N ILE A 773 -26.11 -1.04 -16.21
CA ILE A 773 -25.10 -0.53 -17.15
C ILE A 773 -24.78 -1.57 -18.21
N ASP A 774 -24.63 -2.85 -17.85
CA ASP A 774 -24.36 -3.94 -18.79
C ASP A 774 -25.51 -4.10 -19.80
N ALA A 775 -26.76 -3.97 -19.35
CA ALA A 775 -27.92 -3.97 -20.24
C ALA A 775 -27.92 -2.77 -21.20
N ALA A 776 -27.55 -1.58 -20.72
CA ALA A 776 -27.39 -0.40 -21.57
C ALA A 776 -26.23 -0.57 -22.56
N LEU A 777 -25.11 -1.15 -22.12
CA LEU A 777 -23.90 -1.39 -22.91
C LEU A 777 -24.18 -2.37 -24.05
N TYR A 778 -24.88 -3.46 -23.77
CA TYR A 778 -25.39 -4.39 -24.78
C TYR A 778 -26.27 -3.68 -25.80
N GLY A 779 -27.21 -2.84 -25.35
CA GLY A 779 -28.09 -2.07 -26.23
C GLY A 779 -27.34 -1.06 -27.12
N THR A 780 -26.29 -0.42 -26.60
CA THR A 780 -25.44 0.50 -27.39
C THR A 780 -24.54 -0.23 -28.38
N GLY A 781 -24.07 -1.44 -28.05
CA GLY A 781 -23.22 -2.25 -28.93
C GLY A 781 -23.93 -2.73 -30.21
N ILE A 782 -25.27 -2.79 -30.20
CA ILE A 782 -26.10 -3.14 -31.36
C ILE A 782 -26.43 -1.91 -32.22
N GLY A 783 -25.79 -0.76 -31.95
CA GLY A 783 -26.00 0.49 -32.69
C GLY A 783 -27.17 1.36 -32.19
N GLY A 784 -27.72 1.06 -31.02
CA GLY A 784 -28.72 1.91 -30.37
C GLY A 784 -28.10 3.12 -29.68
N ASN A 785 -28.78 4.27 -29.71
CA ASN A 785 -28.38 5.42 -28.88
C ASN A 785 -28.61 5.14 -27.39
N LEU A 786 -27.94 5.89 -26.49
CA LEU A 786 -27.97 5.64 -25.04
C LEU A 786 -29.40 5.61 -24.46
N GLY A 787 -30.26 6.54 -24.90
CA GLY A 787 -31.65 6.61 -24.44
C GLY A 787 -32.45 5.37 -24.83
N VAL A 788 -32.33 4.92 -26.08
CA VAL A 788 -33.00 3.72 -26.60
C VAL A 788 -32.47 2.46 -25.91
N ALA A 789 -31.17 2.39 -25.66
CA ALA A 789 -30.55 1.28 -24.95
C ALA A 789 -31.07 1.16 -23.50
N LEU A 790 -31.12 2.28 -22.77
CA LEU A 790 -31.70 2.34 -21.42
C LEU A 790 -33.20 2.01 -21.41
N HIS A 791 -33.93 2.43 -22.44
CA HIS A 791 -35.36 2.12 -22.56
C HIS A 791 -35.61 0.63 -22.79
N ARG A 792 -34.87 0.01 -23.73
CA ARG A 792 -34.96 -1.43 -24.03
C ARG A 792 -34.53 -2.30 -22.86
N ALA A 793 -33.65 -1.81 -22.01
CA ALA A 793 -33.22 -2.52 -20.80
C ALA A 793 -34.37 -2.72 -19.79
N GLY A 794 -35.46 -1.93 -19.85
CA GLY A 794 -36.68 -2.18 -19.08
C GLY A 794 -36.59 -1.90 -17.58
N TYR A 795 -35.48 -1.33 -17.09
CA TYR A 795 -35.25 -1.08 -15.66
C TYR A 795 -35.80 0.26 -15.15
N ASP A 796 -36.37 1.10 -16.01
CA ASP A 796 -36.76 2.48 -15.69
C ASP A 796 -35.61 3.28 -15.02
N PHE A 797 -34.36 2.98 -15.39
CA PHE A 797 -33.13 3.57 -14.85
C PHE A 797 -32.55 4.58 -15.84
N PRO A 798 -32.08 5.77 -15.43
CA PRO A 798 -32.09 6.39 -14.09
C PRO A 798 -33.48 6.67 -13.51
N ASP A 799 -34.37 7.09 -14.39
CA ASP A 799 -35.78 7.37 -14.14
C ASP A 799 -36.50 7.30 -15.49
N ARG A 800 -37.77 6.90 -15.48
CA ARG A 800 -38.57 6.77 -16.71
C ARG A 800 -38.63 8.06 -17.52
N LYS A 801 -38.79 9.23 -16.87
CA LYS A 801 -38.81 10.52 -17.57
C LYS A 801 -37.43 10.87 -18.12
N ALA A 802 -36.37 10.57 -17.38
CA ALA A 802 -35.01 10.83 -17.85
C ALA A 802 -34.65 10.04 -19.11
N VAL A 803 -35.03 8.76 -19.14
CA VAL A 803 -34.83 7.91 -20.33
C VAL A 803 -35.58 8.48 -21.55
N GLN A 804 -36.80 8.98 -21.36
CA GLN A 804 -37.56 9.64 -22.44
C GLN A 804 -36.86 10.90 -22.97
N TYR A 805 -36.36 11.76 -22.08
CA TYR A 805 -35.58 12.93 -22.50
C TYR A 805 -34.29 12.54 -23.22
N LEU A 806 -33.57 11.52 -22.76
CA LEU A 806 -32.35 11.04 -23.42
C LEU A 806 -32.60 10.49 -24.81
N MET A 807 -33.74 9.83 -25.04
CA MET A 807 -34.14 9.38 -26.39
C MET A 807 -34.35 10.55 -27.35
N ILE A 808 -34.89 11.68 -26.86
CA ILE A 808 -35.10 12.89 -27.67
C ILE A 808 -33.76 13.58 -27.95
N LEU A 809 -32.92 13.74 -26.91
CA LEU A 809 -31.63 14.43 -27.01
C LEU A 809 -30.64 13.72 -27.93
N ALA A 810 -30.75 12.38 -28.05
CA ALA A 810 -29.82 11.56 -28.85
C ALA A 810 -29.86 11.83 -30.36
N ASN A 811 -30.87 12.53 -30.86
CA ASN A 811 -31.00 12.89 -32.28
C ASN A 811 -30.66 14.36 -32.56
N LEU A 812 -30.15 15.10 -31.56
CA LEU A 812 -29.80 16.52 -31.69
C LEU A 812 -28.29 16.71 -31.86
N ASP A 813 -27.91 17.69 -32.69
CA ASP A 813 -26.53 18.17 -32.78
C ASP A 813 -26.10 18.75 -31.43
N GLY A 814 -24.89 18.39 -30.96
CA GLY A 814 -24.41 18.80 -29.63
C GLY A 814 -24.91 17.92 -28.47
N PHE A 815 -25.21 16.65 -28.74
CA PHE A 815 -25.65 15.65 -27.76
C PHE A 815 -24.83 15.63 -26.45
N GLU A 816 -23.50 15.78 -26.53
CA GLU A 816 -22.60 15.76 -25.36
C GLU A 816 -22.90 16.92 -24.39
N GLU A 817 -23.07 18.13 -24.90
CA GLU A 817 -23.40 19.30 -24.10
C GLU A 817 -24.84 19.27 -23.61
N ALA A 818 -25.75 18.72 -24.43
CA ALA A 818 -27.14 18.50 -24.07
C ALA A 818 -27.30 17.50 -22.91
N ILE A 819 -26.55 16.38 -22.91
CA ILE A 819 -26.53 15.42 -21.79
C ILE A 819 -25.94 16.08 -20.55
N SER A 820 -24.87 16.85 -20.67
CA SER A 820 -24.25 17.54 -19.52
C SER A 820 -25.22 18.48 -18.81
N ARG A 821 -25.86 19.38 -19.56
CA ARG A 821 -26.89 20.28 -19.03
C ARG A 821 -28.13 19.52 -18.51
N PHE A 822 -28.44 18.37 -19.09
CA PHE A 822 -29.52 17.52 -18.63
C PHE A 822 -29.18 16.84 -17.30
N GLY A 823 -27.99 16.25 -17.18
CA GLY A 823 -27.49 15.59 -15.96
C GLY A 823 -27.44 16.54 -14.77
N ASP A 824 -26.96 17.76 -14.96
CA ASP A 824 -26.92 18.79 -13.91
C ASP A 824 -28.32 19.18 -13.40
N ARG A 825 -29.24 19.47 -14.32
CA ARG A 825 -30.62 19.78 -13.96
C ARG A 825 -31.30 18.60 -13.27
N TRP A 826 -31.06 17.39 -13.78
CA TRP A 826 -31.65 16.16 -13.24
C TRP A 826 -31.16 15.87 -11.81
N LEU A 827 -29.87 16.07 -11.55
CA LEU A 827 -29.28 15.95 -10.22
C LEU A 827 -29.92 16.93 -9.24
N GLN A 828 -30.01 18.21 -9.61
CA GLN A 828 -30.61 19.24 -8.75
C GLN A 828 -32.10 18.99 -8.48
N GLU A 829 -32.85 18.55 -9.49
CA GLU A 829 -34.25 18.17 -9.32
C GLU A 829 -34.41 16.94 -8.42
N SER A 830 -33.52 15.95 -8.56
CA SER A 830 -33.51 14.75 -7.71
C SER A 830 -33.25 15.12 -6.24
N ILE A 831 -32.29 16.01 -5.97
CA ILE A 831 -32.00 16.49 -4.61
C ILE A 831 -33.20 17.23 -4.03
N LYS A 832 -33.84 18.12 -4.78
CA LYS A 832 -35.06 18.84 -4.35
C LYS A 832 -36.19 17.86 -4.01
N ARG A 833 -36.39 16.81 -4.82
CA ARG A 833 -37.38 15.76 -4.53
C ARG A 833 -37.06 15.00 -3.24
N ILE A 834 -35.80 14.63 -3.01
CA ILE A 834 -35.36 13.98 -1.76
C ILE A 834 -35.65 14.87 -0.56
N GLN A 835 -35.35 16.17 -0.65
CA GLN A 835 -35.62 17.13 0.41
C GLN A 835 -37.12 17.32 0.66
N ALA A 836 -37.94 17.35 -0.39
CA ALA A 836 -39.40 17.44 -0.25
C ALA A 836 -39.99 16.20 0.44
N ILE A 837 -39.56 15.00 0.04
CA ILE A 837 -39.96 13.74 0.68
C ILE A 837 -39.53 13.73 2.15
N SER A 838 -38.30 14.17 2.44
CA SER A 838 -37.76 14.31 3.80
C SER A 838 -38.61 15.25 4.67
N LYS A 839 -38.97 16.43 4.15
CA LYS A 839 -39.84 17.40 4.85
C LYS A 839 -41.24 16.84 5.10
N ALA A 840 -41.81 16.12 4.14
CA ALA A 840 -43.10 15.46 4.31
C ALA A 840 -43.03 14.35 5.38
N MET A 841 -41.98 13.52 5.37
CA MET A 841 -41.76 12.50 6.41
C MET A 841 -41.57 13.12 7.80
N LEU A 842 -40.85 14.25 7.89
CA LEU A 842 -40.70 15.01 9.14
C LEU A 842 -42.06 15.49 9.66
N ALA A 843 -42.88 16.12 8.80
CA ALA A 843 -44.20 16.60 9.18
C ALA A 843 -45.10 15.45 9.68
N CYS A 844 -45.11 14.31 8.98
CA CYS A 844 -45.81 13.11 9.42
C CYS A 844 -45.29 12.59 10.77
N GLY A 845 -43.97 12.54 10.98
CA GLY A 845 -43.37 12.09 12.24
C GLY A 845 -43.74 13.00 13.43
N VAL A 846 -43.74 14.32 13.21
CA VAL A 846 -44.18 15.30 14.22
C VAL A 846 -45.66 15.13 14.54
N LEU A 847 -46.52 14.93 13.54
CA LEU A 847 -47.95 14.67 13.74
C LEU A 847 -48.21 13.37 14.53
N VAL A 848 -47.45 12.30 14.25
CA VAL A 848 -47.56 11.02 14.98
C VAL A 848 -47.16 11.19 16.45
N ILE A 849 -46.06 11.90 16.73
CA ILE A 849 -45.66 12.20 18.12
C ILE A 849 -46.68 13.11 18.80
N GLY A 850 -47.22 14.11 18.10
CA GLY A 850 -48.28 14.98 18.62
C GLY A 850 -49.54 14.22 18.98
N ALA A 851 -49.99 13.29 18.13
CA ALA A 851 -51.13 12.42 18.40
C ALA A 851 -50.86 11.47 19.58
N LEU A 852 -49.65 10.90 19.66
CA LEU A 852 -49.21 10.08 20.79
C LEU A 852 -49.25 10.88 22.10
N MET A 853 -48.74 12.10 22.10
CA MET A 853 -48.75 13.00 23.27
C MET A 853 -50.18 13.32 23.71
N LEU A 854 -51.08 13.58 22.77
CA LEU A 854 -52.49 13.85 23.07
C LEU A 854 -53.15 12.66 23.79
N VAL A 855 -52.87 11.43 23.36
CA VAL A 855 -53.37 10.20 24.01
C VAL A 855 -52.80 10.07 25.43
N VAL A 856 -51.52 10.37 25.64
CA VAL A 856 -50.90 10.33 26.98
C VAL A 856 -51.52 11.35 27.92
N ILE A 857 -51.72 12.60 27.47
CA ILE A 857 -52.27 13.69 28.30
C ILE A 857 -53.73 13.43 28.65
N THR A 858 -54.56 13.07 27.67
CA THR A 858 -55.98 12.77 27.88
C THR A 858 -56.17 11.50 28.71
N GLY A 859 -55.35 10.47 28.49
CA GLY A 859 -55.35 9.25 29.29
C GLY A 859 -54.95 9.49 30.74
N ALA A 860 -53.91 10.28 31.00
CA ALA A 860 -53.49 10.62 32.36
C ALA A 860 -54.55 11.44 33.11
N SER A 861 -55.19 12.40 32.43
CA SER A 861 -56.26 13.23 33.01
C SER A 861 -57.48 12.38 33.39
N GLY A 862 -57.93 11.50 32.49
CA GLY A 862 -59.06 10.59 32.78
C GLY A 862 -58.80 9.62 33.94
N ILE A 863 -57.55 9.18 34.12
CA ILE A 863 -57.18 8.34 35.28
C ILE A 863 -57.19 9.16 36.57
N GLN A 864 -56.76 10.42 36.53
CA GLN A 864 -56.78 11.31 37.69
C GLN A 864 -58.21 11.63 38.15
N ASP A 865 -59.12 11.84 37.20
CA ASP A 865 -60.55 12.04 37.47
C ASP A 865 -61.17 10.79 38.13
N ALA A 866 -60.81 9.59 37.65
CA ALA A 866 -61.24 8.33 38.26
C ALA A 866 -60.72 8.16 39.71
N ILE A 867 -59.47 8.57 39.99
CA ILE A 867 -58.90 8.57 41.35
C ILE A 867 -59.67 9.55 42.26
N GLN A 868 -59.96 10.76 41.79
CA GLN A 868 -60.71 11.74 42.59
C GLN A 868 -62.15 11.32 42.85
N ALA A 869 -62.81 10.66 41.89
CA ALA A 869 -64.13 10.07 42.07
C ALA A 869 -64.09 8.95 43.14
N GLY A 870 -63.06 8.09 43.12
CA GLY A 870 -62.86 7.05 44.14
C GLY A 870 -62.61 7.60 45.55
N ILE A 871 -61.84 8.69 45.68
CA ILE A 871 -61.61 9.36 46.98
C ILE A 871 -62.91 10.00 47.49
N ARG A 872 -63.71 10.63 46.62
CA ARG A 872 -65.03 11.16 46.99
C ARG A 872 -65.98 10.07 47.48
N HIS A 873 -65.99 8.92 46.81
CA HIS A 873 -66.80 7.78 47.24
C HIS A 873 -66.32 7.17 48.57
N ARG A 874 -65.00 7.10 48.81
CA ARG A 874 -64.45 6.61 50.09
C ARG A 874 -64.74 7.57 51.25
N LYS A 875 -64.65 8.89 51.04
CA LYS A 875 -65.07 9.90 52.03
C LYS A 875 -66.57 9.86 52.34
N SER A 876 -67.40 9.57 51.34
CA SER A 876 -68.84 9.34 51.52
C SER A 876 -69.12 8.09 52.37
N LEU A 877 -68.39 7.00 52.13
CA LEU A 877 -68.49 5.78 52.94
C LEU A 877 -67.94 5.96 54.37
N GLU A 878 -66.85 6.70 54.55
CA GLU A 878 -66.32 7.04 55.89
C GLU A 878 -67.27 7.95 56.67
N SER A 879 -67.98 8.88 56.01
CA SER A 879 -69.00 9.68 56.69
C SER A 879 -70.22 8.83 57.08
N GLN A 880 -70.66 7.90 56.23
CA GLN A 880 -71.72 6.94 56.56
C GLN A 880 -71.30 5.94 57.66
N PHE A 881 -70.05 5.50 57.68
CA PHE A 881 -69.52 4.59 58.71
C PHE A 881 -69.35 5.30 60.06
N ASN A 882 -68.89 6.56 60.06
CA ASN A 882 -68.83 7.40 61.27
C ASN A 882 -70.23 7.76 61.80
N LEU A 883 -71.23 7.99 60.93
CA LEU A 883 -72.62 8.18 61.35
C LEU A 883 -73.20 6.91 62.00
N ASN A 884 -72.88 5.71 61.48
CA ASN A 884 -73.33 4.45 62.06
C ASN A 884 -72.60 4.09 63.37
N MET A 885 -71.37 4.57 63.58
CA MET A 885 -70.62 4.38 64.83
C MET A 885 -71.12 5.33 65.94
N LEU A 886 -71.53 6.54 65.60
CA LEU A 886 -72.17 7.49 66.53
C LEU A 886 -73.60 7.09 66.95
N CYS A 887 -74.23 6.16 66.23
CA CYS A 887 -75.56 5.64 66.57
C CYS A 887 -75.55 4.46 67.56
N LYS A 888 -74.37 4.02 68.05
CA LYS A 888 -74.23 2.80 68.89
C LYS A 888 -73.59 2.97 70.26
N SER A 889 -73.37 4.19 70.75
CA SER A 889 -72.94 4.40 72.14
C SER A 889 -73.73 5.52 72.82
N ASN A 890 -74.86 5.17 73.41
CA ASN A 890 -75.49 5.93 74.48
C ASN A 890 -76.31 4.97 75.37
N GLN A 891 -75.67 4.44 76.42
CA GLN A 891 -76.32 4.11 77.69
C GLN A 891 -75.26 3.92 78.79
N GLU A 892 -75.20 4.93 79.67
CA GLU A 892 -74.96 4.92 81.12
C GLU A 892 -74.19 3.75 81.77
N ASP A 893 -73.03 4.02 82.40
CA ASP A 893 -72.89 4.10 83.88
C ASP A 893 -71.43 4.03 84.43
N ILE A 894 -71.12 5.02 85.29
CA ILE A 894 -70.57 4.99 86.68
C ILE A 894 -69.28 4.19 87.04
N MET A 895 -68.32 4.97 87.56
CA MET A 895 -67.30 4.78 88.63
C MET A 895 -66.44 3.50 88.83
N THR A 896 -65.17 3.82 89.15
CA THR A 896 -64.22 3.22 90.13
C THR A 896 -63.29 2.04 89.78
N VAL A 897 -62.00 2.30 90.07
CA VAL A 897 -60.94 1.39 90.61
C VAL A 897 -60.09 0.59 89.61
N THR A 898 -58.81 1.03 89.55
CA THR A 898 -57.53 0.32 89.35
C THR A 898 -57.53 -1.15 88.92
N ALA A 899 -56.72 -1.49 87.90
CA ALA A 899 -55.53 -2.36 88.04
C ALA A 899 -55.01 -2.86 86.66
N ASN A 900 -53.68 -2.88 86.54
CA ASN A 900 -52.83 -3.77 85.72
C ASN A 900 -53.07 -3.88 84.20
N ARG A 901 -52.03 -3.58 83.40
CA ARG A 901 -51.15 -4.57 82.72
C ARG A 901 -51.98 -5.61 81.94
N SER A 902 -51.81 -5.80 80.63
CA SER A 902 -50.56 -5.98 79.90
C SER A 902 -50.87 -6.31 78.42
N ALA A 903 -49.83 -6.22 77.57
CA ALA A 903 -49.70 -6.73 76.19
C ALA A 903 -50.23 -5.78 75.10
N SER A 904 -49.36 -4.89 74.56
CA SER A 904 -48.51 -5.13 73.38
C SER A 904 -49.34 -5.46 72.12
N VAL A 905 -49.30 -4.67 71.05
CA VAL A 905 -48.12 -4.57 70.18
C VAL A 905 -48.01 -3.17 69.55
N GLN A 906 -46.83 -2.57 69.74
CA GLN A 906 -46.31 -1.47 68.92
C GLN A 906 -46.22 -1.91 67.45
N LEU A 907 -46.78 -1.12 66.53
CA LEU A 907 -46.17 -0.92 65.22
C LEU A 907 -46.06 0.57 64.92
N ASN A 908 -44.92 1.11 65.36
CA ASN A 908 -44.17 2.23 64.80
C ASN A 908 -44.90 3.13 63.78
N ALA A 909 -45.42 4.24 64.28
CA ALA A 909 -45.47 5.50 63.54
C ALA A 909 -44.02 6.03 63.37
N LYS A 910 -43.28 5.48 62.41
CA LYS A 910 -42.14 6.19 61.81
C LYS A 910 -42.66 6.95 60.61
N GLY A 911 -42.67 8.28 60.73
CA GLY A 911 -42.92 9.20 59.64
C GLY A 911 -42.08 8.82 58.42
N LYS A 912 -42.75 8.33 57.37
CA LYS A 912 -42.18 8.14 56.05
C LYS A 912 -42.83 9.16 55.13
N LYS A 913 -42.03 10.17 54.77
CA LYS A 913 -42.22 11.07 53.63
C LYS A 913 -42.81 10.28 52.45
N TRP A 914 -44.11 10.44 52.20
CA TRP A 914 -44.75 10.08 50.94
C TRP A 914 -45.44 11.33 50.38
N GLN A 915 -44.62 12.34 50.08
CA GLN A 915 -44.95 13.43 49.17
C GLN A 915 -43.76 13.61 48.23
N LYS A 916 -43.71 12.81 47.17
CA LYS A 916 -43.18 13.17 45.84
C LYS A 916 -43.87 12.28 44.82
N GLY A 917 -45.17 12.50 44.63
CA GLY A 917 -45.82 12.10 43.40
C GLY A 917 -45.25 12.99 42.29
N PHE A 918 -44.82 12.39 41.18
CA PHE A 918 -44.44 13.12 39.97
C PHE A 918 -45.59 14.08 39.64
N THR A 919 -45.35 15.39 39.81
CA THR A 919 -46.38 16.39 39.55
C THR A 919 -46.51 16.58 38.05
N ALA A 920 -47.69 16.91 37.55
CA ALA A 920 -47.92 17.22 36.12
C ALA A 920 -46.90 18.25 35.58
N LEU A 921 -46.36 19.09 36.46
CA LEU A 921 -45.28 20.04 36.19
C LEU A 921 -43.96 19.39 35.73
N GLU A 922 -43.53 18.28 36.32
CA GLU A 922 -42.30 17.56 35.91
C GLU A 922 -42.46 16.92 34.54
N LEU A 923 -43.68 16.46 34.21
CA LEU A 923 -44.01 15.94 32.88
C LEU A 923 -44.05 17.06 31.83
N ILE A 924 -44.60 18.23 32.18
CA ILE A 924 -44.59 19.46 31.36
C ILE A 924 -43.16 19.98 31.15
N VAL A 925 -42.27 19.89 32.15
CA VAL A 925 -40.85 20.27 32.02
C VAL A 925 -40.11 19.30 31.10
N VAL A 926 -40.32 17.99 31.22
CA VAL A 926 -39.77 17.02 30.26
C VAL A 926 -40.33 17.24 28.84
N LEU A 927 -41.59 17.69 28.73
CA LEU A 927 -42.26 18.07 27.48
C LEU A 927 -41.65 19.34 26.83
N ILE A 928 -41.43 20.40 27.61
CA ILE A 928 -40.82 21.65 27.14
C ILE A 928 -39.35 21.44 26.82
N VAL A 929 -38.64 20.63 27.60
CA VAL A 929 -37.25 20.25 27.33
C VAL A 929 -37.17 19.34 26.10
N GLY A 930 -38.11 18.41 25.90
CA GLY A 930 -38.17 17.57 24.70
C GLY A 930 -38.45 18.36 23.43
N LEU A 931 -39.48 19.23 23.44
CA LEU A 931 -39.79 20.13 22.31
C LEU A 931 -38.70 21.18 22.10
N GLY A 932 -38.12 21.68 23.18
CA GLY A 932 -36.99 22.60 23.19
C GLY A 932 -35.72 21.98 22.62
N ILE A 933 -35.41 20.72 22.94
CA ILE A 933 -34.29 19.95 22.36
C ILE A 933 -34.53 19.67 20.88
N ILE A 934 -35.77 19.39 20.46
CA ILE A 934 -36.12 19.21 19.03
C ILE A 934 -35.94 20.53 18.27
N ALA A 935 -36.41 21.65 18.82
CA ALA A 935 -36.23 22.99 18.23
C ALA A 935 -34.74 23.44 18.26
N LEU A 936 -34.00 23.13 19.33
CA LEU A 936 -32.56 23.38 19.43
C LEU A 936 -31.76 22.49 18.48
N ALA A 937 -32.14 21.22 18.30
CA ALA A 937 -31.45 20.29 17.39
C ALA A 937 -31.70 20.66 15.92
N ALA A 938 -32.92 21.07 15.59
CA ALA A 938 -33.26 21.62 14.27
C ALA A 938 -32.48 22.92 14.00
N SER A 939 -32.47 23.87 14.94
CA SER A 939 -31.76 25.15 14.78
C SER A 939 -30.23 25.05 14.88
N ARG A 940 -29.66 24.13 15.68
CA ARG A 940 -28.20 23.91 15.76
C ARG A 940 -27.64 23.11 14.57
N MET A 941 -28.44 22.29 13.88
CA MET A 941 -27.96 21.62 12.67
C MET A 941 -27.85 22.58 11.46
N ASP A 942 -28.72 23.59 11.36
CA ASP A 942 -28.54 24.71 10.40
C ASP A 942 -27.32 25.58 10.74
N MET A 943 -26.83 25.52 11.99
CA MET A 943 -25.62 26.22 12.44
C MET A 943 -24.33 25.46 12.11
N LEU A 944 -24.38 24.12 12.04
CA LEU A 944 -23.24 23.25 11.68
C LEU A 944 -23.04 23.11 10.16
N PHE A 945 -24.08 23.36 9.37
CA PHE A 945 -24.02 23.44 7.91
C PHE A 945 -24.48 24.84 7.48
N GLY A 946 -23.53 25.78 7.46
CA GLY A 946 -23.80 27.21 7.46
C GLY A 946 -24.84 27.72 6.44
N ASN A 947 -25.65 28.69 6.89
CA ASN A 947 -26.60 29.48 6.10
C ASN A 947 -26.13 29.68 4.65
N SER A 948 -26.78 28.98 3.71
CA SER A 948 -26.53 29.08 2.26
C SER A 948 -26.52 30.54 1.81
N ASN A 949 -27.47 31.33 2.33
CA ASN A 949 -27.70 32.71 1.90
C ASN A 949 -26.58 33.67 2.33
N VAL A 950 -25.94 33.47 3.49
CA VAL A 950 -24.84 34.35 3.95
C VAL A 950 -23.56 34.06 3.17
N ASN A 951 -23.27 32.78 2.91
CA ASN A 951 -22.11 32.39 2.10
C ASN A 951 -22.29 32.82 0.64
N GLU A 952 -23.50 32.68 0.11
CA GLU A 952 -23.88 33.18 -1.22
C GLU A 952 -23.70 34.70 -1.32
N GLU A 953 -24.15 35.47 -0.33
CA GLU A 953 -23.96 36.92 -0.35
C GLU A 953 -22.52 37.37 -0.10
N THR A 954 -21.73 36.59 0.63
CA THR A 954 -20.28 36.86 0.76
C THR A 954 -19.59 36.68 -0.61
N ALA A 955 -20.00 35.68 -1.40
CA ALA A 955 -19.52 35.47 -2.76
C ALA A 955 -20.01 36.58 -3.72
N ASN A 956 -21.27 36.99 -3.61
CA ASN A 956 -21.83 38.11 -4.38
C ASN A 956 -21.06 39.41 -4.11
N LEU A 957 -20.78 39.72 -2.84
CA LEU A 957 -20.01 40.88 -2.43
C LEU A 957 -18.59 40.86 -3.01
N SER A 958 -17.92 39.70 -2.99
CA SER A 958 -16.57 39.55 -3.58
C SER A 958 -16.56 39.73 -5.10
N THR A 959 -17.62 39.25 -5.77
CA THR A 959 -17.79 39.40 -7.23
C THR A 959 -18.06 40.85 -7.59
N LEU A 960 -18.95 41.54 -6.86
CA LEU A 960 -19.23 42.97 -7.02
C LEU A 960 -17.98 43.82 -6.78
N LEU A 961 -17.19 43.50 -5.74
CA LEU A 961 -15.91 44.15 -5.48
C LEU A 961 -14.98 44.01 -6.69
N SER A 962 -14.74 42.79 -7.17
CA SER A 962 -13.84 42.51 -8.30
C SER A 962 -14.30 43.21 -9.59
N ASN A 963 -15.57 43.10 -9.92
CA ASN A 963 -16.10 43.64 -11.19
C ASN A 963 -16.19 45.17 -11.16
N THR A 964 -16.46 45.77 -10.00
CA THR A 964 -16.45 47.22 -9.87
C THR A 964 -15.03 47.78 -10.00
N ARG A 965 -13.99 47.10 -9.50
CA ARG A 965 -12.58 47.51 -9.71
C ARG A 965 -12.23 47.61 -11.19
N ASN A 966 -12.76 46.71 -12.01
CA ASN A 966 -12.51 46.69 -13.45
C ASN A 966 -13.16 47.87 -14.19
N LEU A 967 -14.02 48.66 -13.53
CA LEU A 967 -14.62 49.88 -14.11
C LEU A 967 -13.77 51.14 -13.86
N LYS A 968 -12.61 51.03 -13.19
CA LYS A 968 -11.73 52.17 -12.89
C LYS A 968 -11.10 52.74 -14.17
N THR A 969 -11.36 54.02 -14.43
CA THR A 969 -10.73 54.76 -15.54
C THR A 969 -9.53 55.56 -15.05
N ILE A 970 -8.81 56.22 -15.97
CA ILE A 970 -7.64 57.07 -15.65
C ILE A 970 -8.03 58.23 -14.69
N SER A 971 -9.26 58.73 -14.77
CA SER A 971 -9.81 59.75 -13.86
C SER A 971 -10.55 59.18 -12.64
N GLY A 972 -10.48 57.86 -12.42
CA GLY A 972 -11.16 57.16 -11.32
C GLY A 972 -12.49 56.53 -11.74
N TYR A 973 -13.46 56.49 -10.82
CA TYR A 973 -14.77 55.85 -11.01
C TYR A 973 -15.87 56.87 -11.41
N GLY A 974 -15.50 57.97 -12.09
CA GLY A 974 -16.42 59.06 -12.45
C GLY A 974 -16.48 60.21 -11.44
N THR A 975 -17.57 60.98 -11.43
CA THR A 975 -17.79 62.07 -10.46
C THR A 975 -18.27 61.53 -9.10
N ALA A 976 -18.19 62.35 -8.06
CA ALA A 976 -18.70 61.98 -6.74
C ALA A 976 -20.20 61.65 -6.80
N ALA A 977 -20.61 60.61 -6.07
CA ALA A 977 -21.95 60.02 -6.05
C ALA A 977 -22.45 59.43 -7.38
N THR A 978 -21.58 59.12 -8.35
CA THR A 978 -21.99 58.41 -9.58
C THR A 978 -22.48 57.00 -9.22
N ASN A 979 -23.67 56.63 -9.71
CA ASN A 979 -24.21 55.28 -9.60
C ASN A 979 -23.54 54.36 -10.64
N LEU A 980 -22.78 53.36 -10.17
CA LEU A 980 -22.03 52.43 -11.03
C LEU A 980 -22.84 51.20 -11.45
N VAL A 981 -24.05 51.01 -10.89
CA VAL A 981 -24.92 49.86 -11.20
C VAL A 981 -25.27 49.75 -12.69
N PRO A 982 -25.63 50.82 -13.42
CA PRO A 982 -25.92 50.72 -14.86
C PRO A 982 -24.72 50.23 -15.68
N GLN A 983 -23.51 50.62 -15.30
CA GLN A 983 -22.27 50.18 -15.96
C GLN A 983 -21.97 48.70 -15.67
N LEU A 984 -22.23 48.25 -14.43
CA LEU A 984 -22.15 46.83 -14.07
C LEU A 984 -23.19 45.99 -14.81
N ILE A 985 -24.41 46.50 -15.03
CA ILE A 985 -25.42 45.80 -15.83
C ILE A 985 -24.95 45.68 -17.28
N ASN A 986 -24.48 46.77 -17.89
CA ASN A 986 -24.04 46.78 -19.29
C ASN A 986 -22.82 45.88 -19.56
N THR A 987 -21.98 45.66 -18.55
CA THR A 987 -20.79 44.80 -18.66
C THR A 987 -21.03 43.36 -18.18
N ASN A 988 -22.28 42.99 -17.85
CA ASN A 988 -22.60 41.72 -17.17
C ASN A 988 -21.77 41.48 -15.88
N GLY A 989 -21.41 42.57 -15.18
CA GLY A 989 -20.62 42.57 -13.96
C GLY A 989 -21.42 42.31 -12.67
N LEU A 990 -22.74 42.16 -12.74
CA LEU A 990 -23.56 41.76 -11.59
C LEU A 990 -23.52 40.24 -11.36
N PRO A 991 -23.59 39.76 -10.10
CA PRO A 991 -23.72 38.33 -9.80
C PRO A 991 -24.96 37.71 -10.46
N LYS A 992 -24.81 36.53 -11.09
CA LYS A 992 -25.86 35.87 -11.90
C LYS A 992 -27.11 35.46 -11.12
N ASN A 993 -26.97 35.30 -9.81
CA ASN A 993 -28.02 34.94 -8.86
C ASN A 993 -28.76 36.16 -8.29
N MET A 994 -28.32 37.39 -8.59
CA MET A 994 -28.92 38.62 -8.08
C MET A 994 -30.10 39.05 -8.96
N THR A 995 -31.27 39.25 -8.35
CA THR A 995 -32.46 39.70 -9.09
C THR A 995 -32.38 41.20 -9.35
N VAL A 996 -32.53 41.61 -10.61
CA VAL A 996 -32.57 43.03 -11.02
C VAL A 996 -33.99 43.40 -11.39
N THR A 997 -34.56 44.40 -10.73
CA THR A 997 -35.91 44.92 -11.05
C THR A 997 -35.83 46.44 -11.17
N GLY A 998 -36.29 47.00 -12.30
CA GLY A 998 -36.23 48.44 -12.55
C GLY A 998 -34.82 49.04 -12.59
N GLY A 999 -33.80 48.25 -12.95
CA GLY A 999 -32.39 48.69 -12.97
C GLY A 999 -31.69 48.68 -11.60
N VAL A 1000 -32.36 48.19 -10.55
CA VAL A 1000 -31.80 48.05 -9.20
C VAL A 1000 -31.60 46.56 -8.86
N PRO A 1001 -30.40 46.13 -8.45
CA PRO A 1001 -30.16 44.79 -7.96
C PRO A 1001 -30.63 44.62 -6.52
N TYR A 1002 -31.17 43.44 -6.20
CA TYR A 1002 -31.65 43.08 -4.87
C TYR A 1002 -30.88 41.87 -4.33
N ASN A 1003 -30.49 41.92 -3.06
CA ASN A 1003 -29.88 40.81 -2.35
C ASN A 1003 -30.89 39.67 -2.09
N VAL A 1004 -30.41 38.52 -1.63
CA VAL A 1004 -31.24 37.33 -1.30
C VAL A 1004 -32.32 37.57 -0.24
N TRP A 1005 -32.28 38.70 0.48
CA TRP A 1005 -33.29 39.10 1.47
C TRP A 1005 -34.24 40.19 0.94
N GLY A 1006 -34.17 40.52 -0.35
CA GLY A 1006 -35.04 41.51 -0.99
C GLY A 1006 -34.66 42.98 -0.70
N GLY A 1007 -33.47 43.22 -0.16
CA GLY A 1007 -32.93 44.57 0.04
C GLY A 1007 -32.16 45.07 -1.18
N ALA A 1008 -32.32 46.36 -1.50
CA ALA A 1008 -31.61 46.98 -2.60
C ALA A 1008 -30.09 46.98 -2.35
N VAL A 1009 -29.33 46.72 -3.42
CA VAL A 1009 -27.87 46.81 -3.44
C VAL A 1009 -27.46 48.03 -4.24
N THR A 1010 -26.63 48.88 -3.64
CA THR A 1010 -26.15 50.12 -4.26
C THR A 1010 -24.64 50.06 -4.45
N VAL A 1011 -24.17 50.64 -5.56
CA VAL A 1011 -22.73 50.81 -5.83
C VAL A 1011 -22.49 52.24 -6.28
N THR A 1012 -21.84 53.05 -5.43
CA THR A 1012 -21.65 54.48 -5.66
C THR A 1012 -20.18 54.89 -5.58
N SER A 1013 -19.75 55.74 -6.50
CA SER A 1013 -18.40 56.30 -6.58
C SER A 1013 -18.22 57.57 -5.73
N ASN A 1014 -17.02 57.78 -5.20
CA ASN A 1014 -16.54 59.03 -4.59
C ASN A 1014 -15.25 59.49 -5.30
N VAL A 1015 -15.26 59.47 -6.64
CA VAL A 1015 -14.13 59.80 -7.54
C VAL A 1015 -13.02 58.75 -7.51
N LEU A 1016 -12.29 58.62 -6.40
CA LEU A 1016 -11.15 57.71 -6.26
C LEU A 1016 -11.50 56.39 -5.55
N THR A 1017 -12.64 56.36 -4.86
CA THR A 1017 -13.11 55.20 -4.09
C THR A 1017 -14.53 54.85 -4.50
N TYR A 1018 -15.00 53.66 -4.15
CA TYR A 1018 -16.40 53.29 -4.33
C TYR A 1018 -16.92 52.57 -3.09
N SER A 1019 -18.24 52.64 -2.90
CA SER A 1019 -18.92 51.98 -1.79
C SER A 1019 -19.99 51.03 -2.31
N ILE A 1020 -20.05 49.84 -1.73
CA ILE A 1020 -21.11 48.85 -1.96
C ILE A 1020 -22.01 48.86 -0.72
N GLY A 1021 -23.30 49.11 -0.90
CA GLY A 1021 -24.30 49.18 0.17
C GLY A 1021 -25.34 48.08 0.03
N TYR A 1022 -25.62 47.38 1.12
CA TYR A 1022 -26.69 46.39 1.23
C TYR A 1022 -27.76 46.90 2.20
N ALA A 1023 -29.02 46.88 1.78
CA ALA A 1023 -30.16 47.17 2.63
C ALA A 1023 -30.88 45.90 3.12
N SER A 1024 -31.74 46.05 4.13
CA SER A 1024 -32.65 45.01 4.62
C SER A 1024 -31.99 43.68 5.02
N VAL A 1025 -30.79 43.74 5.63
CA VAL A 1025 -30.05 42.55 6.06
C VAL A 1025 -30.54 42.08 7.44
N PRO A 1026 -30.94 40.80 7.63
CA PRO A 1026 -31.29 40.23 8.93
C PRO A 1026 -30.15 40.32 9.94
N GLN A 1027 -30.46 40.38 11.25
CA GLN A 1027 -29.46 40.62 12.30
C GLN A 1027 -28.34 39.57 12.33
N ASP A 1028 -28.69 38.28 12.22
CA ASP A 1028 -27.73 37.17 12.23
C ASP A 1028 -26.83 37.17 10.98
N ALA A 1029 -27.37 37.58 9.84
CA ALA A 1029 -26.62 37.80 8.60
C ALA A 1029 -25.74 39.05 8.67
N CYS A 1030 -26.22 40.13 9.29
CA CYS A 1030 -25.51 41.39 9.48
C CYS A 1030 -24.20 41.18 10.24
N ILE A 1031 -24.26 40.48 11.38
CA ILE A 1031 -23.08 40.20 12.22
C ILE A 1031 -22.03 39.41 11.43
N LYS A 1032 -22.48 38.42 10.64
CA LYS A 1032 -21.59 37.57 9.85
C LYS A 1032 -21.01 38.29 8.64
N LEU A 1033 -21.79 39.11 7.94
CA LEU A 1033 -21.32 39.86 6.77
C LEU A 1033 -20.37 41.00 7.17
N ALA A 1034 -20.63 41.69 8.28
CA ALA A 1034 -19.72 42.71 8.80
C ALA A 1034 -18.36 42.10 9.19
N THR A 1035 -18.36 40.92 9.83
CA THR A 1035 -17.14 40.24 10.30
C THR A 1035 -16.40 39.44 9.23
N LYS A 1036 -17.09 38.70 8.35
CA LYS A 1036 -16.47 37.93 7.26
C LYS A 1036 -16.15 38.77 6.03
N GLY A 1037 -16.99 39.76 5.71
CA GLY A 1037 -16.84 40.57 4.49
C GLY A 1037 -15.55 41.38 4.45
N ASN A 1038 -14.90 41.62 5.61
CA ASN A 1038 -13.62 42.30 5.69
C ASN A 1038 -12.42 41.40 6.07
N LYS A 1039 -12.58 40.07 6.09
CA LYS A 1039 -11.43 39.17 6.32
C LYS A 1039 -10.46 39.28 5.14
N GLY A 1040 -9.25 39.77 5.42
CA GLY A 1040 -8.18 39.95 4.43
C GLY A 1040 -7.99 41.38 3.91
N GLY A 1041 -8.58 42.40 4.54
CA GLY A 1041 -8.28 43.82 4.24
C GLY A 1041 -8.75 44.31 2.86
N SER A 1042 -9.73 43.63 2.27
CA SER A 1042 -10.23 43.94 0.92
C SER A 1042 -11.03 45.24 0.83
N PHE A 1043 -11.48 45.78 1.97
CA PHE A 1043 -12.19 47.05 2.08
C PHE A 1043 -11.45 47.99 3.04
N ALA A 1044 -11.44 49.27 2.72
CA ALA A 1044 -10.79 50.30 3.52
C ALA A 1044 -11.60 50.67 4.78
N SER A 1045 -12.92 50.63 4.68
CA SER A 1045 -13.80 50.80 5.84
C SER A 1045 -15.13 50.07 5.69
N VAL A 1046 -15.74 49.73 6.82
CA VAL A 1046 -17.07 49.13 6.90
C VAL A 1046 -17.92 49.96 7.84
N LYS A 1047 -19.15 50.26 7.43
CA LYS A 1047 -20.13 51.00 8.21
C LYS A 1047 -21.42 50.21 8.28
N VAL A 1048 -21.91 49.97 9.49
CA VAL A 1048 -23.19 49.30 9.76
C VAL A 1048 -24.17 50.33 10.30
N ASN A 1049 -25.36 50.43 9.72
CA ASN A 1049 -26.40 51.39 10.08
C ASN A 1049 -25.85 52.84 10.17
N ALA A 1050 -26.25 53.59 11.20
CA ALA A 1050 -25.79 54.95 11.45
C ALA A 1050 -24.48 55.03 12.27
N ALA A 1051 -23.79 53.91 12.50
CA ALA A 1051 -22.58 53.87 13.31
C ALA A 1051 -21.38 54.53 12.61
N THR A 1052 -20.32 54.83 13.37
CA THR A 1052 -19.06 55.37 12.83
C THR A 1052 -18.39 54.32 11.94
N ALA A 1053 -17.84 54.74 10.79
CA ALA A 1053 -17.15 53.82 9.89
C ALA A 1053 -15.88 53.27 10.54
N VAL A 1054 -15.71 51.94 10.52
CA VAL A 1054 -14.55 51.25 11.11
C VAL A 1054 -13.51 50.99 10.03
N THR A 1055 -12.28 51.46 10.23
CA THR A 1055 -11.12 51.18 9.37
C THR A 1055 -10.36 49.96 9.90
N GLY A 1056 -10.33 48.87 9.13
CA GLY A 1056 -9.73 47.57 9.54
C GLY A 1056 -10.75 46.48 9.89
N GLU A 1057 -10.30 45.37 10.49
CA GLU A 1057 -11.17 44.20 10.78
C GLU A 1057 -12.32 44.56 11.74
N TYR A 1058 -13.55 44.23 11.34
CA TYR A 1058 -14.74 44.44 12.17
C TYR A 1058 -14.87 43.28 13.16
N THR A 1059 -14.69 43.55 14.46
CA THR A 1059 -14.72 42.49 15.47
C THR A 1059 -16.13 41.97 15.73
N THR A 1060 -16.26 40.71 16.16
CA THR A 1060 -17.57 40.12 16.48
C THR A 1060 -18.30 40.87 17.59
N ALA A 1061 -17.58 41.40 18.59
CA ALA A 1061 -18.17 42.18 19.69
C ALA A 1061 -18.76 43.51 19.21
N GLN A 1062 -18.08 44.21 18.29
CA GLN A 1062 -18.59 45.43 17.67
C GLN A 1062 -19.81 45.13 16.77
N ALA A 1063 -19.74 44.07 15.96
CA ALA A 1063 -20.84 43.68 15.07
C ALA A 1063 -22.12 43.32 15.84
N MET A 1064 -21.99 42.68 17.01
CA MET A 1064 -23.13 42.38 17.89
C MET A 1064 -23.76 43.64 18.49
N THR A 1065 -23.01 44.74 18.59
CA THR A 1065 -23.48 46.03 19.12
C THR A 1065 -24.15 46.86 18.03
N ASP A 1066 -23.56 46.91 16.82
CA ASP A 1066 -24.00 47.81 15.75
C ASP A 1066 -25.14 47.24 14.88
N CYS A 1067 -25.32 45.91 14.86
CA CYS A 1067 -26.44 45.24 14.17
C CYS A 1067 -27.68 45.18 15.08
N SER A 1068 -28.73 45.94 14.75
CA SER A 1068 -29.96 46.04 15.55
C SER A 1068 -30.83 44.77 15.50
N SER A 1069 -31.59 44.53 16.57
CA SER A 1069 -32.57 43.44 16.68
C SER A 1069 -33.95 43.77 16.10
N ALA A 1070 -34.17 45.01 15.65
CA ALA A 1070 -35.44 45.48 15.11
C ALA A 1070 -35.41 45.52 13.57
N THR A 1071 -35.47 44.32 12.99
CA THR A 1071 -36.00 43.97 11.67
C THR A 1071 -35.30 44.34 10.35
N THR A 1072 -34.40 45.33 10.23
CA THR A 1072 -33.58 45.49 9.00
C THR A 1072 -32.28 46.26 9.27
N ASN A 1073 -31.14 45.74 8.80
CA ASN A 1073 -29.84 46.43 8.91
C ASN A 1073 -29.34 46.89 7.54
N THR A 1074 -28.61 48.00 7.52
CA THR A 1074 -27.85 48.45 6.34
C THR A 1074 -26.36 48.27 6.60
N ILE A 1075 -25.62 47.78 5.60
CA ILE A 1075 -24.17 47.68 5.67
C ILE A 1075 -23.59 48.30 4.41
N SER A 1076 -22.58 49.15 4.57
CA SER A 1076 -21.82 49.70 3.46
C SER A 1076 -20.33 49.44 3.64
N TRP A 1077 -19.69 48.95 2.58
CA TRP A 1077 -18.25 48.74 2.51
C TRP A 1077 -17.63 49.73 1.52
N THR A 1078 -16.59 50.44 1.92
CA THR A 1078 -15.85 51.38 1.06
C THR A 1078 -14.49 50.79 0.69
N SER A 1079 -14.15 50.80 -0.59
CA SER A 1079 -12.85 50.32 -1.12
C SER A 1079 -12.05 51.47 -1.73
N ASN A 1080 -10.76 51.56 -1.39
CA ASN A 1080 -9.84 52.62 -1.82
C ASN A 1080 -8.96 52.24 -3.01
N THR A 1081 -8.96 50.97 -3.42
CA THR A 1081 -8.11 50.43 -4.50
C THR A 1081 -8.96 50.01 -5.68
#